data_AF-A0A365PFG7-F1
#
_entry.id   AF-A0A365PFG7-F1
#
_cell.length_a   1.000
_cell.length_b   1.000
_cell.length_c   1.000
_cell.angle_alpha   90.00
_cell.angle_beta   90.00
_cell.angle_gamma   90.00
#
_symmetry.space_group_name_H-M   'P 1'
#
loop_
_entity.id
_entity.type
_entity.pdbx_description
1 polymer ?
#
loop_
_entity_poly.entity_id
_entity_poly.type
_entity_poly.pdbx_seq_one_letter_code
_entity_poly.pdbx_strand_id
1 'polypeptide(L)'
;MKKTNFVQSNAMPKASKTVLKLSTLSLSMLCLTMTHAAENESTTEDKPAKVVKVAVTGSSIKGVAAQSASPITVIRADDLVKQGVTTVEEALTKVSANQAGFSTAQNVGASNTEGSSANLRALGTDKTLILLNGRRLAYSPFSTSTTNLNIIPMAMVDRIEILRDGASAIYGADAIAGVINFITKKSFEGLNISAGFIQPEQSGGDKQDISIFGGYGDLDEQGFNLMGVIDYRRSNDIMAKDRKISQRGGLIPELGIDGTSANGFPANFRDPVTGALGNPYGDLNCNNAPNTIADGGLCYLNTQALIGIVPKTETISALGRGTFKLNDNFNAIAEYVYSRNEVTTSIAPDVYSRSVTLPSTSPYYPGNGITPEVAGLSGNPLELYLRSQAGNRMSNPVNESHRALISLEGEAYGWDINTGLSYARSEATDGFAGGYLNKSKLQDALNNGTINPFGPSENQELWKSFEVKGDTNTGTLTATTFDFTISRPIYTLPAGDVGFALGGSFSKQDWKANVNSEIVSQVPGSGIDPSKPESKGKRDITAAFAELHVPITKTLEAQLAARYDDYSSVWAEETTQPTAITTVATDATTQSSPTPPPLPATEEKVHNPYGLEALWREGDLVAKTTLFILVLMSIGTWYIILSKLFQQSKIKRHGTEAERNFWEADTLNSAKESLDPSSTYRYIAEKGIHSTKHHDGTLLERIDFNTWVTISIQRAIDKVQSHLGNGLAFLATVGSTAPFVGLFGTVWGIYHALTAIGISGQASIDKVAGPVGEALIMTAIGLAVAVPAVLGYNWLTRRNKAVMDNVRSFGSDLHAVLLSGELRSNPVNRDSK
;
A
#
# COMPACT_ATOMS: atom_id res chain seq x y z
N MET A 1 -54.83 -26.13 2.26
CA MET A 1 -55.98 -26.21 1.32
C MET A 1 -56.55 -24.80 1.21
N LYS A 2 -56.80 -24.12 0.08
CA LYS A 2 -56.84 -24.42 -1.36
C LYS A 2 -56.22 -23.22 -2.11
N LYS A 3 -55.63 -23.51 -3.27
CA LYS A 3 -55.13 -22.56 -4.27
C LYS A 3 -56.28 -21.80 -4.94
N THR A 4 -56.04 -20.55 -5.33
CA THR A 4 -56.57 -19.95 -6.56
C THR A 4 -55.58 -18.92 -7.09
N ASN A 5 -55.14 -19.12 -8.34
CA ASN A 5 -54.29 -18.25 -9.13
C ASN A 5 -55.12 -17.09 -9.72
N PHE A 6 -54.53 -15.90 -9.82
CA PHE A 6 -54.87 -14.93 -10.88
C PHE A 6 -53.57 -14.28 -11.40
N VAL A 7 -53.51 -14.15 -12.72
CA VAL A 7 -52.37 -13.70 -13.53
C VAL A 7 -52.65 -12.30 -14.09
N GLN A 8 -51.57 -11.49 -14.15
CA GLN A 8 -51.29 -10.29 -14.94
C GLN A 8 -51.99 -8.96 -14.66
N SER A 9 -51.19 -7.93 -14.34
CA SER A 9 -50.80 -6.86 -15.29
C SER A 9 -49.99 -5.77 -14.56
N ASN A 10 -48.73 -5.56 -14.95
CA ASN A 10 -47.93 -4.41 -14.52
C ASN A 10 -48.45 -3.13 -15.16
N ALA A 11 -49.02 -2.23 -14.36
CA ALA A 11 -49.35 -0.86 -14.77
C ALA A 11 -48.53 0.13 -13.93
N MET A 12 -47.64 0.86 -14.60
CA MET A 12 -46.95 2.04 -14.07
C MET A 12 -47.94 3.20 -13.80
N PRO A 13 -47.79 3.97 -12.71
CA PRO A 13 -48.51 5.22 -12.54
C PRO A 13 -47.74 6.43 -13.13
N LYS A 14 -48.37 7.00 -14.16
CA LYS A 14 -48.44 8.40 -14.65
C LYS A 14 -47.45 9.45 -14.09
N ALA A 15 -46.58 9.94 -14.97
CA ALA A 15 -45.92 11.25 -14.86
C ALA A 15 -46.84 12.38 -15.31
N SER A 16 -47.03 13.39 -14.47
CA SER A 16 -47.71 14.65 -14.81
C SER A 16 -46.69 15.71 -15.23
N LYS A 17 -47.02 16.43 -16.30
CA LYS A 17 -46.22 17.45 -16.98
C LYS A 17 -46.35 18.80 -16.26
N THR A 18 -45.22 19.43 -15.94
CA THR A 18 -45.14 20.90 -15.92
C THR A 18 -43.84 21.37 -16.57
N VAL A 19 -44.06 22.05 -17.69
CA VAL A 19 -43.18 22.74 -18.63
C VAL A 19 -42.15 23.65 -17.97
N LEU A 20 -40.86 23.49 -18.31
CA LEU A 20 -39.87 24.58 -18.28
C LEU A 20 -39.39 24.85 -19.71
N LYS A 21 -39.60 26.06 -20.20
CA LYS A 21 -39.19 26.54 -21.52
C LYS A 21 -37.67 26.80 -21.54
N LEU A 22 -36.92 26.09 -22.37
CA LEU A 22 -35.64 26.56 -22.93
C LEU A 22 -35.79 26.68 -24.44
N SER A 23 -35.91 27.91 -24.93
CA SER A 23 -35.94 28.25 -26.35
C SER A 23 -34.54 28.59 -26.85
N THR A 24 -34.03 27.74 -27.74
CA THR A 24 -33.37 28.10 -29.02
C THR A 24 -32.35 29.25 -29.02
N LEU A 25 -31.05 28.91 -29.08
CA LEU A 25 -30.08 29.66 -29.88
C LEU A 25 -28.80 28.83 -30.12
N SER A 26 -28.87 27.90 -31.07
CA SER A 26 -27.72 27.13 -31.56
C SER A 26 -27.93 26.69 -33.00
N LEU A 27 -28.08 27.64 -33.94
CA LEU A 27 -27.92 27.37 -35.38
C LEU A 27 -27.80 28.65 -36.23
N SER A 28 -26.66 29.35 -36.17
CA SER A 28 -26.21 30.27 -37.25
C SER A 28 -24.88 30.95 -36.91
N MET A 29 -23.75 30.28 -37.12
CA MET A 29 -22.45 30.92 -37.38
C MET A 29 -21.47 29.89 -37.97
N LEU A 30 -21.86 29.34 -39.13
CA LEU A 30 -20.92 28.78 -40.10
C LEU A 30 -21.13 29.59 -41.39
N CYS A 31 -20.00 29.99 -42.01
CA CYS A 31 -19.80 30.72 -43.27
C CYS A 31 -19.53 32.23 -43.19
N LEU A 32 -18.42 32.60 -43.86
CA LEU A 32 -17.82 33.93 -44.14
C LEU A 32 -16.96 34.47 -42.98
N THR A 33 -15.63 34.45 -43.05
CA THR A 33 -14.81 35.11 -44.08
C THR A 33 -13.47 34.40 -44.34
N MET A 34 -13.21 34.09 -45.62
CA MET A 34 -11.84 33.97 -46.16
C MET A 34 -11.22 35.37 -46.36
N THR A 35 -9.89 35.39 -46.55
CA THR A 35 -9.03 36.45 -47.14
C THR A 35 -8.22 37.32 -46.15
N HIS A 36 -7.02 36.86 -45.80
CA HIS A 36 -5.70 37.49 -46.09
C HIS A 36 -4.59 36.74 -45.33
N ALA A 37 -4.00 35.74 -45.98
CA ALA A 37 -2.67 35.26 -45.62
C ALA A 37 -1.68 36.00 -46.53
N ALA A 38 -0.95 36.96 -45.96
CA ALA A 38 0.26 37.47 -46.57
C ALA A 38 1.40 36.52 -46.14
N GLU A 39 2.10 35.98 -47.12
CA GLU A 39 3.35 35.23 -46.96
C GLU A 39 4.36 36.10 -46.21
N ASN A 40 4.82 35.62 -45.06
CA ASN A 40 6.14 35.96 -44.54
C ASN A 40 6.90 34.65 -44.41
N GLU A 41 7.82 34.42 -45.35
CA GLU A 41 8.85 33.40 -45.24
C GLU A 41 9.66 33.65 -43.96
N SER A 42 9.44 32.87 -42.91
CA SER A 42 10.42 32.73 -41.83
C SER A 42 11.18 31.43 -42.04
N THR A 43 12.44 31.57 -42.42
CA THR A 43 13.43 30.50 -42.44
C THR A 43 13.55 29.93 -41.03
N THR A 44 12.86 28.82 -40.76
CA THR A 44 13.02 28.08 -39.52
C THR A 44 14.25 27.19 -39.67
N GLU A 45 15.36 27.61 -39.08
CA GLU A 45 16.45 26.70 -38.73
C GLU A 45 15.85 25.55 -37.92
N ASP A 46 15.94 24.34 -38.47
CA ASP A 46 15.63 23.08 -37.81
C ASP A 46 16.60 22.93 -36.61
N LYS A 47 16.24 23.50 -35.45
CA LYS A 47 16.91 23.17 -34.20
C LYS A 47 16.60 21.70 -33.90
N PRO A 48 17.60 20.82 -33.85
CA PRO A 48 17.36 19.41 -33.59
C PRO A 48 16.61 19.27 -32.27
N ALA A 49 15.51 18.53 -32.27
CA ALA A 49 14.72 18.23 -31.08
C ALA A 49 15.67 17.71 -29.98
N LYS A 50 15.95 18.54 -28.98
CA LYS A 50 16.74 18.13 -27.80
C LYS A 50 15.97 16.99 -27.15
N VAL A 51 16.50 15.77 -27.22
CA VAL A 51 16.01 14.63 -26.44
C VAL A 51 16.06 15.04 -24.97
N VAL A 52 14.88 15.25 -24.37
CA VAL A 52 14.78 15.66 -22.96
C VAL A 52 15.22 14.48 -22.10
N LYS A 53 16.40 14.58 -21.49
CA LYS A 53 16.90 13.60 -20.53
C LYS A 53 16.06 13.72 -19.24
N VAL A 54 15.27 12.70 -18.93
CA VAL A 54 14.44 12.66 -17.71
C VAL A 54 15.09 11.73 -16.68
N ALA A 55 15.15 12.17 -15.41
CA ALA A 55 15.45 11.29 -14.29
C ALA A 55 14.19 10.48 -13.94
N VAL A 56 14.34 9.18 -13.72
CA VAL A 56 13.25 8.29 -13.30
C VAL A 56 13.69 7.57 -12.03
N THR A 57 12.72 7.25 -11.19
CA THR A 57 12.91 6.52 -9.93
C THR A 57 13.65 5.20 -10.16
N GLY A 58 14.80 5.02 -9.50
CA GLY A 58 15.67 3.86 -9.65
C GLY A 58 17.07 4.16 -10.18
N SER A 59 17.34 5.38 -10.65
CA SER A 59 18.70 5.87 -10.89
C SER A 59 18.78 7.38 -10.64
N SER A 60 19.89 7.82 -10.06
CA SER A 60 20.22 9.24 -9.94
C SER A 60 20.82 9.83 -11.23
N ILE A 61 21.04 9.01 -12.26
CA ILE A 61 21.67 9.40 -13.53
C ILE A 61 20.57 9.73 -14.55
N LYS A 62 20.57 10.97 -15.09
CA LYS A 62 19.57 11.38 -16.08
C LYS A 62 19.73 10.61 -17.41
N GLY A 63 18.61 10.20 -18.02
CA GLY A 63 18.58 9.61 -19.36
C GLY A 63 18.86 8.11 -19.43
N VAL A 64 19.53 7.52 -18.42
CA VAL A 64 19.74 6.07 -18.32
C VAL A 64 18.42 5.32 -18.14
N ALA A 65 17.46 5.89 -17.41
CA ALA A 65 16.26 5.17 -17.03
C ALA A 65 15.24 4.93 -18.15
N ALA A 66 15.29 5.70 -19.25
CA ALA A 66 14.52 5.37 -20.46
C ALA A 66 14.99 4.06 -21.12
N GLN A 67 16.21 3.62 -20.77
CA GLN A 67 16.85 2.39 -21.26
C GLN A 67 17.00 1.32 -20.16
N SER A 68 16.64 1.64 -18.91
CA SER A 68 16.89 0.74 -17.78
C SER A 68 15.99 -0.49 -17.76
N ALA A 69 16.58 -1.63 -17.43
CA ALA A 69 15.93 -2.92 -17.23
C ALA A 69 15.26 -3.08 -15.86
N SER A 70 15.36 -2.06 -14.98
CA SER A 70 14.74 -2.04 -13.66
C SER A 70 13.20 -2.13 -13.76
N PRO A 71 12.52 -2.89 -12.87
CA PRO A 71 11.09 -3.15 -12.93
C PRO A 71 10.26 -1.94 -12.44
N ILE A 72 10.45 -0.78 -13.08
CA ILE A 72 9.73 0.45 -12.79
C ILE A 72 8.37 0.39 -13.47
N THR A 73 7.31 0.68 -12.72
CA THR A 73 5.98 0.90 -13.28
C THR A 73 5.65 2.37 -13.20
N VAL A 74 5.32 2.95 -14.34
CA VAL A 74 4.88 4.34 -14.44
C VAL A 74 3.38 4.35 -14.67
N ILE A 75 2.66 5.06 -13.81
CA ILE A 75 1.22 5.24 -13.90
C ILE A 75 0.97 6.72 -14.10
N ARG A 76 0.36 7.11 -15.23
CA ARG A 76 0.05 8.51 -15.50
C ARG A 76 -1.16 8.92 -14.66
N ALA A 77 -1.09 10.11 -14.07
CA ALA A 77 -2.18 10.64 -13.26
C ALA A 77 -3.48 10.79 -14.08
N ASP A 78 -3.36 11.26 -15.32
CA ASP A 78 -4.52 11.48 -16.21
C ASP A 78 -5.30 10.17 -16.49
N ASP A 79 -4.63 9.03 -16.55
CA ASP A 79 -5.28 7.72 -16.75
C ASP A 79 -6.09 7.29 -15.52
N LEU A 80 -5.63 7.67 -14.32
CA LEU A 80 -6.32 7.41 -13.06
C LEU A 80 -7.53 8.34 -12.88
N VAL A 81 -7.36 9.63 -13.19
CA VAL A 81 -8.45 10.62 -13.14
C VAL A 81 -9.58 10.22 -14.09
N LYS A 82 -9.27 9.74 -15.30
CA LYS A 82 -10.27 9.20 -16.25
C LYS A 82 -11.05 7.98 -15.71
N GLN A 83 -10.49 7.27 -14.74
CA GLN A 83 -11.16 6.15 -14.06
C GLN A 83 -11.92 6.59 -12.80
N GLY A 84 -12.03 7.90 -12.55
CA GLY A 84 -12.70 8.46 -11.37
C GLY A 84 -11.88 8.42 -10.08
N VAL A 85 -10.56 8.18 -10.16
CA VAL A 85 -9.68 8.20 -8.98
C VAL A 85 -9.39 9.62 -8.57
N THR A 86 -9.72 9.97 -7.33
CA THR A 86 -9.54 11.34 -6.80
C THR A 86 -8.45 11.44 -5.74
N THR A 87 -7.89 10.31 -5.29
CA THR A 87 -6.88 10.28 -4.22
C THR A 87 -5.68 9.43 -4.59
N VAL A 88 -4.51 9.76 -4.03
CA VAL A 88 -3.29 8.95 -4.15
C VAL A 88 -3.44 7.61 -3.45
N GLU A 89 -4.15 7.53 -2.32
CA GLU A 89 -4.48 6.27 -1.65
C GLU A 89 -5.22 5.33 -2.60
N GLU A 90 -6.30 5.81 -3.22
CA GLU A 90 -7.10 5.03 -4.17
C GLU A 90 -6.27 4.64 -5.39
N ALA A 91 -5.43 5.55 -5.91
CA ALA A 91 -4.50 5.24 -6.99
C ALA A 91 -3.60 4.05 -6.65
N LEU A 92 -3.07 4.00 -5.43
CA LEU A 92 -2.22 2.91 -4.98
C LEU A 92 -2.99 1.61 -4.70
N THR A 93 -4.29 1.64 -4.40
CA THR A 93 -5.10 0.41 -4.30
C THR A 93 -5.23 -0.32 -5.64
N LYS A 94 -5.08 0.40 -6.76
CA LYS A 94 -5.08 -0.18 -8.12
C LYS A 94 -3.75 -0.82 -8.51
N VAL A 95 -2.71 -0.68 -7.68
CA VAL A 95 -1.39 -1.26 -7.94
C VAL A 95 -1.33 -2.67 -7.36
N SER A 96 -1.26 -3.70 -8.21
CA SER A 96 -1.26 -5.10 -7.77
C SER A 96 -0.11 -5.48 -6.82
N ALA A 97 1.02 -4.77 -6.88
CA ALA A 97 2.16 -4.96 -5.99
C ALA A 97 2.01 -4.24 -4.65
N ASN A 98 1.05 -3.32 -4.52
CA ASN A 98 0.71 -2.67 -3.26
C ASN A 98 -0.38 -3.51 -2.60
N GLN A 99 -0.07 -4.15 -1.48
CA GLN A 99 -1.15 -4.63 -0.63
C GLN A 99 -1.71 -3.41 0.08
N ALA A 100 -3.02 -3.37 0.32
CA ALA A 100 -3.63 -2.29 1.09
C ALA A 100 -2.99 -2.28 2.49
N GLY A 101 -1.92 -1.48 2.65
CA GLY A 101 -1.46 -1.01 3.94
C GLY A 101 -2.57 -0.19 4.58
N PHE A 102 -2.47 0.06 5.90
CA PHE A 102 -3.46 0.77 6.72
C PHE A 102 -4.36 1.72 5.91
N SER A 103 -5.53 1.21 5.53
CA SER A 103 -6.57 2.01 4.88
C SER A 103 -7.30 2.82 5.94
N THR A 104 -7.95 3.91 5.55
CA THR A 104 -8.69 4.74 6.51
C THR A 104 -9.73 3.93 7.33
N ALA A 105 -10.30 2.85 6.79
CA ALA A 105 -11.22 1.97 7.51
C ALA A 105 -10.58 1.21 8.70
N GLN A 106 -9.26 0.98 8.68
CA GLN A 106 -8.53 0.30 9.76
C GLN A 106 -8.31 1.20 10.98
N ASN A 107 -8.63 2.50 10.89
CA ASN A 107 -8.51 3.43 12.03
C ASN A 107 -9.61 3.22 13.08
N VAL A 108 -10.69 2.49 12.76
CA VAL A 108 -11.79 2.22 13.70
C VAL A 108 -11.28 1.38 14.87
N GLY A 109 -11.25 1.98 16.07
CA GLY A 109 -10.73 1.33 17.28
C GLY A 109 -9.21 1.30 17.38
N ALA A 110 -8.49 1.92 16.43
CA ALA A 110 -7.05 2.15 16.54
C ALA A 110 -6.76 3.31 17.50
N SER A 111 -5.54 3.33 18.02
CA SER A 111 -4.93 4.49 18.69
C SER A 111 -3.64 4.83 17.93
N ASN A 112 -3.13 6.05 18.08
CA ASN A 112 -1.98 6.57 17.36
C ASN A 112 -2.23 6.59 15.85
N THR A 113 -3.30 7.24 15.39
CA THR A 113 -3.75 7.11 13.99
C THR A 113 -2.78 7.77 13.01
N GLU A 114 -2.07 6.95 12.21
CA GLU A 114 -1.01 7.39 11.27
C GLU A 114 -1.53 7.87 9.90
N GLY A 115 -2.82 7.67 9.62
CA GLY A 115 -3.45 8.03 8.34
C GLY A 115 -3.42 6.89 7.32
N SER A 116 -3.07 7.22 6.08
CA SER A 116 -3.08 6.28 4.94
C SER A 116 -1.65 6.02 4.46
N SER A 117 -1.29 4.76 4.19
CA SER A 117 0.09 4.38 3.84
C SER A 117 0.16 3.34 2.72
N ALA A 118 1.32 3.23 2.09
CA ALA A 118 1.59 2.19 1.09
C ALA A 118 2.35 1.02 1.71
N ASN A 119 2.10 -0.20 1.23
CA ASN A 119 2.80 -1.39 1.67
C ASN A 119 3.09 -2.31 0.48
N LEU A 120 4.22 -2.08 -0.17
CA LEU A 120 4.65 -2.88 -1.31
C LEU A 120 4.92 -4.31 -0.85
N ARG A 121 4.21 -5.26 -1.46
CA ARG A 121 4.31 -6.72 -1.24
C ARG A 121 4.04 -7.18 0.21
N ALA A 122 3.36 -6.36 1.01
CA ALA A 122 3.15 -6.60 2.44
C ALA A 122 4.43 -6.80 3.27
N LEU A 123 5.54 -6.15 2.88
CA LEU A 123 6.80 -6.22 3.64
C LEU A 123 6.88 -5.21 4.79
N GLY A 124 5.86 -4.36 4.95
CA GLY A 124 5.79 -3.31 5.97
C GLY A 124 5.73 -1.91 5.34
N THR A 125 5.03 -0.99 6.01
CA THR A 125 4.95 0.42 5.61
C THR A 125 6.30 1.11 5.79
N ASP A 126 7.09 0.69 6.79
CA ASP A 126 8.46 1.13 7.07
C ASP A 126 9.51 0.62 6.07
N LYS A 127 9.13 -0.33 5.20
CA LYS A 127 9.97 -0.88 4.13
C LYS A 127 9.60 -0.35 2.74
N THR A 128 8.60 0.53 2.65
CA THR A 128 8.15 1.15 1.41
C THR A 128 8.46 2.63 1.43
N LEU A 129 9.43 3.08 0.64
CA LEU A 129 9.81 4.49 0.62
C LEU A 129 8.85 5.32 -0.23
N ILE A 130 8.29 6.38 0.35
CA ILE A 130 7.48 7.38 -0.36
C ILE A 130 8.31 8.64 -0.63
N LEU A 131 8.29 9.09 -1.88
CA LEU A 131 8.96 10.31 -2.34
C LEU A 131 7.96 11.23 -3.05
N LEU A 132 8.18 12.54 -2.90
CA LEU A 132 7.59 13.59 -3.74
C LEU A 132 8.74 14.29 -4.47
N ASN A 133 8.71 14.25 -5.80
CA ASN A 133 9.78 14.80 -6.65
C ASN A 133 11.18 14.29 -6.25
N GLY A 134 11.28 13.00 -5.93
CA GLY A 134 12.53 12.35 -5.55
C GLY A 134 13.01 12.63 -4.12
N ARG A 135 12.25 13.38 -3.31
CA ARG A 135 12.61 13.74 -1.93
C ARG A 135 11.62 13.16 -0.92
N ARG A 136 12.12 12.83 0.27
CA ARG A 136 11.35 12.24 1.37
C ARG A 136 10.29 13.22 1.88
N LEU A 137 9.15 12.66 2.27
CA LEU A 137 8.10 13.35 3.01
C LEU A 137 8.29 13.09 4.52
N ALA A 138 7.75 13.96 5.37
CA ALA A 138 7.77 13.73 6.81
C ALA A 138 6.97 12.46 7.16
N TYR A 139 7.46 11.70 8.14
CA TYR A 139 6.70 10.61 8.72
C TYR A 139 5.62 11.15 9.66
N SER A 140 4.62 10.31 9.93
CA SER A 140 3.65 10.54 10.98
C SER A 140 4.38 10.75 12.32
N PRO A 141 3.96 11.68 13.16
CA PRO A 141 4.61 11.86 14.45
C PRO A 141 4.21 10.80 15.47
N PHE A 142 3.28 9.89 15.15
CA PHE A 142 3.03 8.71 15.97
C PHE A 142 3.83 7.47 15.52
N SER A 143 4.42 7.53 14.32
CA SER A 143 5.27 6.47 13.77
C SER A 143 6.44 7.08 13.01
N THR A 144 7.66 6.80 13.45
CA THR A 144 8.89 7.31 12.85
C THR A 144 9.23 6.70 11.48
N SER A 145 8.29 5.96 10.87
CA SER A 145 8.51 5.21 9.63
C SER A 145 7.36 5.24 8.62
N THR A 146 6.17 5.73 8.98
CA THR A 146 5.00 5.77 8.07
C THR A 146 4.79 7.16 7.50
N THR A 147 4.65 7.29 6.18
CA THR A 147 4.25 8.55 5.52
C THR A 147 2.75 8.53 5.21
N ASN A 148 2.04 9.59 5.60
CA ASN A 148 0.64 9.76 5.26
C ASN A 148 0.48 10.20 3.79
N LEU A 149 -0.18 9.36 2.97
CA LEU A 149 -0.39 9.62 1.54
C LEU A 149 -1.37 10.76 1.25
N ASN A 150 -2.23 11.11 2.22
CA ASN A 150 -3.24 12.16 2.04
C ASN A 150 -2.65 13.57 1.91
N ILE A 151 -1.34 13.71 2.11
CA ILE A 151 -0.62 14.99 1.94
C ILE A 151 -0.36 15.38 0.49
N ILE A 152 -0.59 14.48 -0.46
CA ILE A 152 -0.29 14.69 -1.89
C ILE A 152 -1.60 14.90 -2.67
N PRO A 153 -1.88 16.11 -3.16
CA PRO A 153 -3.07 16.35 -3.98
C PRO A 153 -2.93 15.69 -5.35
N MET A 154 -3.91 14.87 -5.75
CA MET A 154 -3.86 14.09 -6.99
C MET A 154 -3.77 14.99 -8.25
N ALA A 155 -4.43 16.16 -8.24
CA ALA A 155 -4.43 17.07 -9.38
C ALA A 155 -3.04 17.66 -9.71
N MET A 156 -2.12 17.72 -8.74
CA MET A 156 -0.74 18.16 -8.96
C MET A 156 0.17 17.06 -9.49
N VAL A 157 -0.25 15.79 -9.40
CA VAL A 157 0.55 14.65 -9.84
C VAL A 157 0.51 14.58 -11.37
N ASP A 158 1.67 14.43 -11.98
CA ASP A 158 1.83 14.10 -13.40
C ASP A 158 1.82 12.58 -13.58
N ARG A 159 2.60 11.89 -12.74
CA ARG A 159 2.71 10.43 -12.75
C ARG A 159 3.22 9.89 -11.41
N ILE A 160 2.94 8.61 -11.19
CA ILE A 160 3.41 7.81 -10.07
C ILE A 160 4.42 6.80 -10.63
N GLU A 161 5.63 6.83 -10.10
CA GLU A 161 6.69 5.89 -10.46
C GLU A 161 6.89 4.89 -9.33
N ILE A 162 6.78 3.60 -9.62
CA ILE A 162 6.87 2.53 -8.64
C ILE A 162 8.04 1.64 -9.01
N LEU A 163 9.14 1.80 -8.28
CA LEU A 163 10.27 0.90 -8.34
C LEU A 163 10.01 -0.26 -7.39
N ARG A 164 9.88 -1.45 -7.96
CA ARG A 164 9.63 -2.67 -7.19
C ARG A 164 10.92 -3.38 -6.78
N ASP A 165 12.08 -2.83 -7.08
CA ASP A 165 13.35 -3.40 -6.64
C ASP A 165 13.78 -2.77 -5.31
N GLY A 166 14.60 -3.49 -4.54
CA GLY A 166 15.25 -2.93 -3.37
C GLY A 166 16.23 -1.84 -3.82
N ALA A 167 16.03 -0.62 -3.35
CA ALA A 167 16.79 0.55 -3.80
C ALA A 167 17.50 1.25 -2.64
N SER A 168 17.78 0.51 -1.56
CA SER A 168 18.42 1.05 -0.35
C SER A 168 19.81 1.62 -0.63
N ALA A 169 20.55 1.07 -1.60
CA ALA A 169 21.85 1.59 -1.99
C ALA A 169 21.79 2.97 -2.68
N ILE A 170 20.61 3.42 -3.12
CA ILE A 170 20.41 4.74 -3.72
C ILE A 170 19.68 5.65 -2.73
N TYR A 171 18.56 5.17 -2.19
CA TYR A 171 17.63 5.99 -1.40
C TYR A 171 17.73 5.81 0.12
N GLY A 172 18.48 4.82 0.63
CA GLY A 172 18.64 4.54 2.06
C GLY A 172 17.74 3.42 2.62
N ALA A 173 17.86 3.15 3.91
CA ALA A 173 17.35 1.95 4.58
C ALA A 173 15.86 1.62 4.36
N ASP A 174 14.99 2.63 4.17
CA ASP A 174 13.55 2.39 4.01
C ASP A 174 13.15 1.80 2.65
N ALA A 175 14.04 1.84 1.64
CA ALA A 175 13.75 1.39 0.28
C ALA A 175 13.99 -0.13 0.06
N ILE A 176 13.58 -0.97 1.03
CA ILE A 176 13.77 -2.43 0.97
C ILE A 176 12.72 -3.10 0.08
N ALA A 177 11.44 -2.80 0.29
CA ALA A 177 10.34 -3.37 -0.50
C ALA A 177 10.20 -2.69 -1.87
N GLY A 178 10.65 -1.44 -1.96
CA GLY A 178 10.61 -0.62 -3.15
C GLY A 178 10.48 0.86 -2.84
N VAL A 179 10.29 1.65 -3.90
CA VAL A 179 10.11 3.10 -3.86
C VAL A 179 8.87 3.49 -4.65
N ILE A 180 8.05 4.36 -4.09
CA ILE A 180 6.94 5.03 -4.77
C ILE A 180 7.27 6.52 -4.81
N ASN A 181 7.43 7.06 -6.01
CA ASN A 181 7.75 8.46 -6.21
C ASN A 181 6.61 9.15 -6.96
N PHE A 182 6.02 10.14 -6.32
CA PHE A 182 5.02 11.02 -6.91
C PHE A 182 5.73 12.17 -7.61
N ILE A 183 5.55 12.26 -8.92
CA ILE A 183 6.13 13.34 -9.73
C ILE A 183 5.05 14.37 -9.98
N THR A 184 5.30 15.63 -9.62
CA THR A 184 4.37 16.72 -9.90
C THR A 184 4.52 17.23 -11.33
N LYS A 185 3.48 17.92 -11.82
CA LYS A 185 3.52 18.61 -13.11
C LYS A 185 4.65 19.65 -13.13
N LYS A 186 5.37 19.72 -14.25
CA LYS A 186 6.54 20.61 -14.42
C LYS A 186 6.14 22.02 -14.85
N SER A 187 5.19 22.11 -15.78
CA SER A 187 4.57 23.34 -16.25
C SER A 187 3.06 23.13 -16.40
N PHE A 188 2.30 24.19 -16.22
CA PHE A 188 0.87 24.25 -16.49
C PHE A 188 0.45 25.71 -16.66
N GLU A 189 -0.39 25.98 -17.65
CA GLU A 189 -1.01 27.27 -17.87
C GLU A 189 -2.51 27.11 -17.97
N GLY A 190 -3.25 27.90 -17.18
CA GLY A 190 -4.71 27.91 -17.16
C GLY A 190 -5.29 27.60 -15.80
N LEU A 191 -6.59 27.30 -15.78
CA LEU A 191 -7.38 27.03 -14.58
C LEU A 191 -8.24 25.80 -14.81
N ASN A 192 -8.23 24.89 -13.84
CA ASN A 192 -9.07 23.71 -13.78
C ASN A 192 -9.82 23.70 -12.43
N ILE A 193 -11.15 23.58 -12.50
CA ILE A 193 -12.01 23.44 -11.33
C ILE A 193 -12.78 22.13 -11.51
N SER A 194 -12.70 21.27 -10.51
CA SER A 194 -13.45 20.02 -10.46
C SER A 194 -14.25 19.95 -9.17
N ALA A 195 -15.42 19.34 -9.25
CA ALA A 195 -16.26 19.04 -8.10
C ALA A 195 -16.93 17.68 -8.32
N GLY A 196 -16.91 16.85 -7.30
CA GLY A 196 -17.48 15.51 -7.29
C GLY A 196 -18.47 15.32 -6.15
N PHE A 197 -19.51 14.53 -6.41
CA PHE A 197 -20.44 14.04 -5.40
C PHE A 197 -20.75 12.57 -5.68
N ILE A 198 -20.59 11.72 -4.66
CA ILE A 198 -20.90 10.30 -4.74
C ILE A 198 -21.89 9.99 -3.62
N GLN A 199 -23.03 9.42 -4.00
CA GLN A 199 -24.04 8.94 -3.07
C GLN A 199 -24.20 7.43 -3.22
N PRO A 200 -23.89 6.63 -2.18
CA PRO A 200 -24.16 5.20 -2.21
C PRO A 200 -25.67 4.89 -2.27
N GLU A 201 -26.02 3.70 -2.77
CA GLU A 201 -27.43 3.25 -2.82
C GLU A 201 -28.05 3.07 -1.41
N GLN A 202 -27.21 2.77 -0.42
CA GLN A 202 -27.60 2.63 0.99
C GLN A 202 -27.11 3.84 1.78
N SER A 203 -27.75 4.13 2.91
CA SER A 203 -27.45 5.29 3.76
C SER A 203 -25.98 5.35 4.20
N GLY A 204 -25.43 6.55 4.36
CA GLY A 204 -24.05 6.77 4.83
C GLY A 204 -22.98 6.52 3.76
N GLY A 205 -21.81 7.10 3.97
CA GLY A 205 -20.67 7.00 3.04
C GLY A 205 -20.75 7.92 1.81
N ASP A 206 -21.62 8.93 1.82
CA ASP A 206 -21.61 9.96 0.79
C ASP A 206 -20.28 10.75 0.80
N LYS A 207 -19.80 11.10 -0.39
CA LYS A 207 -18.52 11.75 -0.60
C LYS A 207 -18.69 13.02 -1.41
N GLN A 208 -17.90 14.02 -1.06
CA GLN A 208 -17.79 15.31 -1.74
C GLN A 208 -16.32 15.62 -1.95
N ASP A 209 -15.98 16.09 -3.14
CA ASP A 209 -14.64 16.57 -3.45
C ASP A 209 -14.73 17.85 -4.28
N ILE A 210 -13.81 18.78 -4.01
CA ILE A 210 -13.65 20.03 -4.75
C ILE A 210 -12.16 20.26 -4.92
N SER A 211 -11.70 20.41 -6.16
CA SER A 211 -10.29 20.66 -6.47
C SER A 211 -10.17 21.85 -7.41
N ILE A 212 -9.39 22.85 -7.01
CA ILE A 212 -9.06 24.03 -7.79
C ILE A 212 -7.57 23.98 -8.08
N PHE A 213 -7.21 23.79 -9.34
CA PHE A 213 -5.83 23.73 -9.82
C PHE A 213 -5.60 24.79 -10.88
N GLY A 214 -4.51 25.54 -10.77
CA GLY A 214 -4.19 26.57 -11.75
C GLY A 214 -2.70 26.77 -11.91
N GLY A 215 -2.33 27.37 -13.02
CA GLY A 215 -0.95 27.71 -13.32
C GLY A 215 -0.86 28.90 -14.26
N TYR A 216 0.25 29.62 -14.15
CA TYR A 216 0.54 30.82 -14.89
C TYR A 216 2.04 30.91 -15.15
N GLY A 217 2.39 31.35 -16.34
CA GLY A 217 3.77 31.55 -16.75
C GLY A 217 4.28 30.43 -17.67
N ASP A 218 5.08 30.78 -18.65
CA ASP A 218 5.85 29.82 -19.45
C ASP A 218 7.34 29.89 -19.11
N LEU A 219 7.94 28.75 -18.78
CA LEU A 219 9.33 28.70 -18.32
C LEU A 219 10.33 29.05 -19.43
N ASP A 220 10.01 28.73 -20.68
CA ASP A 220 10.90 28.94 -21.82
C ASP A 220 10.76 30.36 -22.37
N GLU A 221 9.54 30.91 -22.41
CA GLU A 221 9.27 32.26 -22.93
C GLU A 221 9.46 33.36 -21.89
N GLN A 222 9.00 33.13 -20.65
CA GLN A 222 8.94 34.15 -19.59
C GLN A 222 9.97 33.91 -18.48
N GLY A 223 10.64 32.76 -18.48
CA GLY A 223 11.63 32.40 -17.48
C GLY A 223 11.01 31.97 -16.13
N PHE A 224 9.70 31.77 -16.04
CA PHE A 224 9.07 31.23 -14.85
C PHE A 224 7.77 30.47 -15.14
N ASN A 225 7.41 29.55 -14.27
CA ASN A 225 6.07 28.97 -14.21
C ASN A 225 5.67 28.79 -12.74
N LEU A 226 4.50 29.31 -12.39
CA LEU A 226 3.88 29.18 -11.08
C LEU A 226 2.63 28.33 -11.21
N MET A 227 2.45 27.37 -10.32
CA MET A 227 1.26 26.53 -10.29
C MET A 227 0.88 26.16 -8.87
N GLY A 228 -0.38 25.81 -8.67
CA GLY A 228 -0.81 25.27 -7.39
C GLY A 228 -2.22 24.71 -7.42
N VAL A 229 -2.52 23.98 -6.36
CA VAL A 229 -3.80 23.33 -6.12
C VAL A 229 -4.27 23.59 -4.70
N ILE A 230 -5.59 23.70 -4.55
CA ILE A 230 -6.30 23.54 -3.29
C ILE A 230 -7.34 22.45 -3.50
N ASP A 231 -7.33 21.45 -2.63
CA ASP A 231 -8.17 20.26 -2.70
C ASP A 231 -8.89 20.09 -1.35
N TYR A 232 -10.21 19.98 -1.40
CA TYR A 232 -11.06 19.70 -0.25
C TYR A 232 -11.86 18.43 -0.52
N ARG A 233 -11.85 17.50 0.42
CA ARG A 233 -12.57 16.23 0.33
C ARG A 233 -13.22 15.90 1.65
N ARG A 234 -14.43 15.38 1.58
CA ARG A 234 -15.19 14.90 2.73
C ARG A 234 -15.87 13.60 2.38
N SER A 235 -15.81 12.63 3.29
CA SER A 235 -16.59 11.39 3.25
C SER A 235 -17.31 11.25 4.57
N ASN A 236 -18.62 11.00 4.55
CA ASN A 236 -19.32 10.59 5.77
C ASN A 236 -19.02 9.13 6.10
N ASP A 237 -19.33 8.76 7.34
CA ASP A 237 -19.14 7.41 7.86
C ASP A 237 -20.17 6.43 7.28
N ILE A 238 -19.84 5.15 7.37
CA ILE A 238 -20.77 4.04 7.13
C ILE A 238 -20.87 3.26 8.43
N MET A 239 -22.06 3.17 9.01
CA MET A 239 -22.27 2.36 10.22
C MET A 239 -22.53 0.90 9.84
N ALA A 240 -22.17 -0.02 10.73
CA ALA A 240 -22.42 -1.45 10.54
C ALA A 240 -23.90 -1.73 10.25
N LYS A 241 -24.81 -1.05 10.96
CA LYS A 241 -26.26 -1.08 10.75
C LYS A 241 -26.73 -0.63 9.36
N ASP A 242 -25.93 0.14 8.63
CA ASP A 242 -26.33 0.71 7.34
C ASP A 242 -26.09 -0.25 6.17
N ARG A 243 -25.46 -1.42 6.40
CA ARG A 243 -25.21 -2.42 5.36
C ARG A 243 -25.76 -3.78 5.76
N LYS A 244 -26.47 -4.42 4.83
CA LYS A 244 -27.06 -5.77 5.05
C LYS A 244 -26.06 -6.81 5.56
N ILE A 245 -24.82 -6.75 5.08
CA ILE A 245 -23.77 -7.72 5.45
C ILE A 245 -23.22 -7.52 6.86
N SER A 246 -23.23 -6.27 7.38
CA SER A 246 -22.67 -5.92 8.69
C SER A 246 -23.73 -5.57 9.74
N GLN A 247 -24.99 -5.39 9.36
CA GLN A 247 -26.05 -4.97 10.29
C GLN A 247 -26.30 -5.98 11.43
N ARG A 248 -25.92 -7.24 11.20
CA ARG A 248 -25.99 -8.31 12.19
C ARG A 248 -24.80 -8.31 13.15
N GLY A 249 -23.78 -7.50 12.89
CA GLY A 249 -22.58 -7.40 13.72
C GLY A 249 -21.94 -8.76 13.94
N GLY A 250 -21.77 -9.11 15.22
CA GLY A 250 -21.16 -10.37 15.65
C GLY A 250 -22.14 -11.53 15.79
N LEU A 251 -23.42 -11.37 15.47
CA LEU A 251 -24.43 -12.40 15.67
C LEU A 251 -24.77 -13.12 14.35
N ILE A 252 -24.05 -14.20 14.08
CA ILE A 252 -24.20 -15.03 12.88
C ILE A 252 -24.37 -16.51 13.27
N PRO A 253 -25.54 -16.91 13.80
CA PRO A 253 -25.75 -18.26 14.33
C PRO A 253 -25.59 -19.36 13.29
N GLU A 254 -25.91 -19.10 12.02
CA GLU A 254 -25.71 -20.07 10.94
C GLU A 254 -24.24 -20.41 10.67
N LEU A 255 -23.31 -19.57 11.14
CA LEU A 255 -21.86 -19.82 11.10
C LEU A 255 -21.30 -20.21 12.48
N GLY A 256 -22.15 -20.34 13.50
CA GLY A 256 -21.73 -20.56 14.89
C GLY A 256 -20.95 -19.38 15.49
N ILE A 257 -21.14 -18.17 14.97
CA ILE A 257 -20.45 -16.96 15.46
C ILE A 257 -21.39 -16.20 16.39
N ASP A 258 -20.96 -16.04 17.63
CA ASP A 258 -21.55 -15.13 18.61
C ASP A 258 -20.46 -14.23 19.20
N GLY A 259 -20.43 -12.98 18.73
CA GLY A 259 -19.53 -11.93 19.19
C GLY A 259 -20.18 -10.94 20.16
N THR A 260 -21.32 -11.29 20.77
CA THR A 260 -22.01 -10.39 21.71
C THR A 260 -21.24 -10.21 23.02
N SER A 261 -21.50 -9.09 23.70
CA SER A 261 -20.77 -8.65 24.89
C SER A 261 -21.66 -8.71 26.12
N ALA A 262 -21.21 -9.42 27.17
CA ALA A 262 -21.86 -9.40 28.49
C ALA A 262 -21.80 -8.02 29.17
N ASN A 263 -20.95 -7.10 28.70
CA ASN A 263 -21.06 -5.69 29.05
C ASN A 263 -22.12 -5.06 28.14
N GLY A 264 -23.23 -4.64 28.71
CA GLY A 264 -24.39 -4.16 27.96
C GLY A 264 -25.24 -3.16 28.74
N PHE A 265 -26.38 -2.83 28.16
CA PHE A 265 -27.46 -2.10 28.82
C PHE A 265 -28.79 -2.77 28.43
N PRO A 266 -29.61 -3.26 29.38
CA PRO A 266 -29.39 -3.24 30.84
C PRO A 266 -28.12 -3.96 31.28
N ALA A 267 -27.46 -3.47 32.33
CA ALA A 267 -26.20 -4.03 32.82
C ALA A 267 -26.40 -5.41 33.43
N ASN A 268 -25.46 -6.33 33.19
CA ASN A 268 -25.34 -7.51 34.05
C ASN A 268 -24.58 -7.14 35.32
N PHE A 269 -24.70 -7.95 36.37
CA PHE A 269 -23.98 -7.73 37.60
C PHE A 269 -23.30 -9.00 38.09
N ARG A 270 -22.27 -8.84 38.92
CA ARG A 270 -21.66 -9.89 39.73
C ARG A 270 -21.66 -9.49 41.19
N ASP A 271 -22.15 -10.35 42.05
CA ASP A 271 -21.93 -10.25 43.49
C ASP A 271 -20.52 -10.77 43.81
N PRO A 272 -19.59 -9.93 44.31
CA PRO A 272 -18.22 -10.35 44.55
C PRO A 272 -18.08 -11.35 45.70
N VAL A 273 -19.09 -11.44 46.59
CA VAL A 273 -19.08 -12.31 47.78
C VAL A 273 -19.65 -13.68 47.46
N THR A 274 -20.83 -13.75 46.85
CA THR A 274 -21.47 -15.05 46.52
C THR A 274 -21.04 -15.60 45.17
N GLY A 275 -20.46 -14.76 44.30
CA GLY A 275 -20.16 -15.11 42.92
C GLY A 275 -21.40 -15.15 42.03
N ALA A 276 -22.58 -14.78 42.54
CA ALA A 276 -23.80 -14.71 41.76
C ALA A 276 -23.63 -13.76 40.56
N LEU A 277 -23.94 -14.24 39.37
CA LEU A 277 -23.88 -13.50 38.11
C LEU A 277 -25.28 -13.50 37.51
N GLY A 278 -25.81 -12.33 37.17
CA GLY A 278 -27.19 -12.23 36.69
C GLY A 278 -27.56 -10.89 36.10
N ASN A 279 -28.79 -10.81 35.61
CA ASN A 279 -29.46 -9.59 35.19
C ASN A 279 -30.89 -9.58 35.72
N PRO A 280 -31.39 -8.51 36.36
CA PRO A 280 -32.77 -8.45 36.84
C PRO A 280 -33.83 -8.62 35.74
N TYR A 281 -33.45 -8.35 34.48
CA TYR A 281 -34.31 -8.45 33.31
C TYR A 281 -33.88 -9.56 32.34
N GLY A 282 -32.93 -10.42 32.72
CA GLY A 282 -32.41 -11.48 31.83
C GLY A 282 -33.52 -12.40 31.31
N ASP A 283 -34.34 -12.94 32.23
CA ASP A 283 -35.49 -13.78 31.89
C ASP A 283 -36.68 -12.99 31.32
N LEU A 284 -36.62 -11.67 31.37
CA LEU A 284 -37.61 -10.73 30.82
C LEU A 284 -37.15 -10.15 29.48
N ASN A 285 -36.42 -10.96 28.71
CA ASN A 285 -35.88 -10.59 27.39
C ASN A 285 -35.11 -9.26 27.41
N CYS A 286 -34.34 -9.01 28.49
CA CYS A 286 -33.56 -7.80 28.68
C CYS A 286 -34.37 -6.51 28.54
N ASN A 287 -35.65 -6.54 28.94
CA ASN A 287 -36.61 -5.45 28.80
C ASN A 287 -36.74 -4.95 27.33
N ASN A 288 -36.58 -5.85 26.36
CA ASN A 288 -36.58 -5.55 24.93
C ASN A 288 -35.56 -4.46 24.51
N ALA A 289 -34.44 -4.37 25.22
CA ALA A 289 -33.38 -3.43 24.89
C ALA A 289 -32.85 -3.67 23.45
N PRO A 290 -32.66 -2.60 22.65
CA PRO A 290 -32.26 -2.74 21.26
C PRO A 290 -30.85 -3.31 21.13
N ASN A 291 -30.66 -4.21 20.16
CA ASN A 291 -29.40 -4.94 19.92
C ASN A 291 -28.91 -5.79 21.10
N THR A 292 -29.79 -6.14 22.03
CA THR A 292 -29.48 -6.99 23.19
C THR A 292 -30.19 -8.34 23.07
N ILE A 293 -29.52 -9.40 23.49
CA ILE A 293 -30.00 -10.78 23.47
C ILE A 293 -30.02 -11.30 24.90
N ALA A 294 -31.12 -11.94 25.29
CA ALA A 294 -31.19 -12.68 26.54
C ALA A 294 -30.67 -14.11 26.34
N ASP A 295 -29.70 -14.52 27.15
CA ASP A 295 -29.22 -15.91 27.21
C ASP A 295 -28.79 -16.25 28.64
N GLY A 296 -29.19 -17.42 29.13
CA GLY A 296 -28.82 -17.90 30.47
C GLY A 296 -29.11 -16.94 31.64
N GLY A 297 -30.18 -16.13 31.56
CA GLY A 297 -30.51 -15.12 32.58
C GLY A 297 -29.64 -13.86 32.54
N LEU A 298 -28.86 -13.67 31.47
CA LEU A 298 -27.98 -12.52 31.24
C LEU A 298 -28.37 -11.77 29.96
N CYS A 299 -27.89 -10.53 29.86
CA CYS A 299 -28.13 -9.66 28.72
C CYS A 299 -26.84 -9.38 27.96
N TYR A 300 -26.81 -9.75 26.68
CA TYR A 300 -25.65 -9.63 25.81
C TYR A 300 -25.88 -8.60 24.72
N LEU A 301 -25.05 -7.56 24.68
CA LEU A 301 -25.15 -6.49 23.68
C LEU A 301 -24.35 -6.85 22.42
N ASN A 302 -24.97 -6.75 21.24
CA ASN A 302 -24.30 -6.89 19.95
C ASN A 302 -23.56 -5.59 19.58
N THR A 303 -22.38 -5.40 20.17
CA THR A 303 -21.60 -4.16 20.03
C THR A 303 -21.11 -3.89 18.61
N GLN A 304 -20.90 -4.93 17.82
CA GLN A 304 -20.36 -4.87 16.46
C GLN A 304 -21.40 -4.36 15.47
N ALA A 305 -22.70 -4.46 15.78
CA ALA A 305 -23.76 -3.82 14.99
C ALA A 305 -23.79 -2.29 15.19
N LEU A 306 -23.10 -1.78 16.21
CA LEU A 306 -23.14 -0.36 16.60
C LEU A 306 -21.96 0.45 16.07
N ILE A 307 -20.90 -0.16 15.53
CA ILE A 307 -19.68 0.55 15.13
C ILE A 307 -19.78 1.20 13.75
N GLY A 308 -18.95 2.21 13.49
CA GLY A 308 -18.63 2.67 12.14
C GLY A 308 -17.71 1.64 11.47
N ILE A 309 -18.10 1.10 10.30
CA ILE A 309 -17.24 0.20 9.51
C ILE A 309 -16.36 0.96 8.52
N VAL A 310 -16.74 2.20 8.20
CA VAL A 310 -15.90 3.18 7.50
C VAL A 310 -16.04 4.49 8.27
N PRO A 311 -14.94 5.12 8.71
CA PRO A 311 -15.01 6.37 9.46
C PRO A 311 -15.34 7.55 8.56
N LYS A 312 -15.79 8.65 9.18
CA LYS A 312 -15.91 9.94 8.51
C LYS A 312 -14.51 10.50 8.29
N THR A 313 -14.24 11.06 7.11
CA THR A 313 -12.97 11.72 6.80
C THR A 313 -13.20 13.11 6.25
N GLU A 314 -12.31 14.02 6.60
CA GLU A 314 -12.29 15.38 6.06
C GLU A 314 -10.83 15.76 5.81
N THR A 315 -10.49 16.04 4.56
CA THR A 315 -9.12 16.38 4.16
C THR A 315 -9.14 17.70 3.41
N ILE A 316 -8.27 18.62 3.83
CA ILE A 316 -7.88 19.78 3.02
C ILE A 316 -6.39 19.64 2.71
N SER A 317 -6.03 19.79 1.45
CA SER A 317 -4.63 19.80 1.02
C SER A 317 -4.38 20.92 0.03
N ALA A 318 -3.20 21.50 0.08
CA ALA A 318 -2.76 22.53 -0.83
C ALA A 318 -1.31 22.28 -1.21
N LEU A 319 -0.98 22.50 -2.48
CA LEU A 319 0.39 22.42 -2.96
C LEU A 319 0.63 23.55 -3.94
N GLY A 320 1.65 24.36 -3.69
CA GLY A 320 2.14 25.39 -4.61
C GLY A 320 3.55 25.07 -5.06
N ARG A 321 3.85 25.28 -6.34
CA ARG A 321 5.17 25.09 -6.94
C ARG A 321 5.47 26.23 -7.90
N GLY A 322 6.64 26.85 -7.74
CA GLY A 322 7.18 27.86 -8.66
C GLY A 322 8.53 27.41 -9.20
N THR A 323 8.71 27.48 -10.51
CA THR A 323 10.00 27.23 -11.18
C THR A 323 10.45 28.52 -11.85
N PHE A 324 11.70 28.90 -11.65
CA PHE A 324 12.30 30.12 -12.19
C PHE A 324 13.60 29.77 -12.89
N LYS A 325 13.70 30.13 -14.17
CA LYS A 325 14.92 30.01 -14.97
C LYS A 325 15.90 31.09 -14.52
N LEU A 326 16.98 30.68 -13.86
CA LEU A 326 18.03 31.61 -13.40
C LEU A 326 18.95 32.01 -14.56
N ASN A 327 19.22 31.04 -15.45
CA ASN A 327 19.97 31.19 -16.69
C ASN A 327 19.65 29.99 -17.61
N ASP A 328 20.30 29.87 -18.76
CA ASP A 328 20.04 28.78 -19.73
C ASP A 328 20.33 27.37 -19.20
N ASN A 329 21.06 27.27 -18.09
CA ASN A 329 21.56 26.02 -17.55
C ASN A 329 20.92 25.65 -16.20
N PHE A 330 20.30 26.59 -15.49
CA PHE A 330 19.84 26.41 -14.11
C PHE A 330 18.44 26.95 -13.88
N ASN A 331 17.64 26.15 -13.16
CA ASN A 331 16.33 26.50 -12.65
C ASN A 331 16.32 26.44 -11.11
N ALA A 332 15.75 27.46 -10.49
CA ALA A 332 15.38 27.44 -9.08
C ALA A 332 13.92 26.99 -8.94
N ILE A 333 13.63 26.15 -7.96
CA ILE A 333 12.27 25.73 -7.62
C ILE A 333 12.00 26.12 -6.17
N ALA A 334 10.81 26.66 -5.93
CA ALA A 334 10.21 26.76 -4.61
C ALA A 334 8.93 25.93 -4.58
N GLU A 335 8.73 25.14 -3.54
CA GLU A 335 7.54 24.31 -3.35
C GLU A 335 7.06 24.38 -1.90
N TYR A 336 5.75 24.47 -1.72
CA TYR A 336 5.09 24.40 -0.42
C TYR A 336 3.93 23.42 -0.47
N VAL A 337 3.86 22.52 0.52
CA VAL A 337 2.79 21.53 0.71
C VAL A 337 2.17 21.75 2.07
N TYR A 338 0.84 21.77 2.11
CA TYR A 338 0.03 21.77 3.31
C TYR A 338 -1.01 20.65 3.21
N SER A 339 -1.27 19.96 4.31
CA SER A 339 -2.37 19.01 4.40
C SER A 339 -2.85 18.90 5.83
N ARG A 340 -4.17 18.86 6.00
CA ARG A 340 -4.83 18.56 7.27
C ARG A 340 -5.90 17.51 7.01
N ASN A 341 -5.78 16.38 7.70
CA ASN A 341 -6.65 15.22 7.56
C ASN A 341 -7.27 14.89 8.92
N GLU A 342 -8.59 15.00 9.01
CA GLU A 342 -9.38 14.59 10.16
C GLU A 342 -10.06 13.25 9.86
N VAL A 343 -10.01 12.33 10.81
CA VAL A 343 -10.69 11.04 10.75
C VAL A 343 -11.53 10.89 12.00
N THR A 344 -12.85 10.93 11.87
CA THR A 344 -13.75 10.70 13.01
C THR A 344 -14.20 9.24 13.01
N THR A 345 -13.83 8.50 14.06
CA THR A 345 -14.21 7.09 14.23
C THR A 345 -15.36 6.96 15.21
N SER A 346 -16.17 5.92 15.03
CA SER A 346 -17.28 5.57 15.92
C SER A 346 -17.16 4.12 16.36
N ILE A 347 -17.01 3.89 17.66
CA ILE A 347 -16.97 2.54 18.23
C ILE A 347 -18.06 2.39 19.30
N ALA A 348 -18.31 1.14 19.70
CA ALA A 348 -19.36 0.81 20.65
C ALA A 348 -19.29 1.67 21.94
N PRO A 349 -20.44 1.94 22.60
CA PRO A 349 -20.53 2.79 23.78
C PRO A 349 -19.52 2.42 24.87
N ASP A 350 -19.17 3.38 25.71
CA ASP A 350 -18.13 3.20 26.74
C ASP A 350 -18.43 2.03 27.66
N VAL A 351 -17.38 1.33 28.08
CA VAL A 351 -17.47 0.01 28.71
C VAL A 351 -16.91 0.01 30.12
N TYR A 352 -17.68 -0.56 31.03
CA TYR A 352 -17.29 -0.75 32.42
C TYR A 352 -17.47 -2.22 32.77
N SER A 353 -16.35 -2.93 32.87
CA SER A 353 -16.34 -4.35 33.23
C SER A 353 -15.84 -4.51 34.66
N ARG A 354 -16.79 -4.64 35.59
CA ARG A 354 -16.56 -4.74 37.05
C ARG A 354 -15.81 -3.55 37.64
N SER A 355 -15.68 -2.45 36.89
CA SER A 355 -14.92 -1.28 37.29
C SER A 355 -15.76 -0.22 38.01
N VAL A 356 -17.09 -0.35 37.94
CA VAL A 356 -18.07 0.45 38.70
C VAL A 356 -19.01 -0.49 39.46
N THR A 357 -19.54 0.01 40.58
CA THR A 357 -20.38 -0.78 41.49
C THR A 357 -21.73 -0.12 41.76
N LEU A 358 -22.73 -0.94 42.06
CA LEU A 358 -24.05 -0.50 42.53
C LEU A 358 -24.20 -0.82 44.03
N PRO A 359 -24.28 0.16 44.94
CA PRO A 359 -24.46 -0.11 46.36
C PRO A 359 -25.85 -0.67 46.66
N SER A 360 -25.98 -1.44 47.74
CA SER A 360 -27.25 -2.01 48.20
C SER A 360 -28.28 -0.97 48.67
N THR A 361 -27.81 0.24 48.98
CA THR A 361 -28.67 1.40 49.28
C THR A 361 -29.29 2.04 48.03
N SER A 362 -28.87 1.65 46.83
CA SER A 362 -29.42 2.20 45.59
C SER A 362 -30.90 1.81 45.43
N PRO A 363 -31.77 2.73 44.97
CA PRO A 363 -33.16 2.40 44.65
C PRO A 363 -33.28 1.38 43.50
N TYR A 364 -32.20 1.15 42.74
CA TYR A 364 -32.17 0.21 41.63
C TYR A 364 -31.48 -1.11 41.95
N TYR A 365 -31.03 -1.34 43.19
CA TYR A 365 -30.49 -2.65 43.59
C TYR A 365 -31.56 -3.74 43.40
N PRO A 366 -31.24 -4.96 42.93
CA PRO A 366 -32.24 -6.01 42.71
C PRO A 366 -33.06 -6.30 43.99
N GLY A 367 -34.39 -6.21 43.88
CA GLY A 367 -35.31 -6.30 45.02
C GLY A 367 -35.71 -4.97 45.65
N ASN A 368 -35.07 -3.86 45.26
CA ASN A 368 -35.46 -2.51 45.65
C ASN A 368 -36.29 -1.84 44.54
N GLY A 369 -37.27 -1.02 44.97
CA GLY A 369 -37.98 -0.09 44.08
C GLY A 369 -38.63 -0.77 42.87
N ILE A 370 -38.15 -0.41 41.68
CA ILE A 370 -38.66 -0.92 40.39
C ILE A 370 -37.85 -2.10 39.83
N THR A 371 -36.75 -2.49 40.47
CA THR A 371 -35.85 -3.53 39.95
C THR A 371 -36.28 -4.91 40.45
N PRO A 372 -36.53 -5.88 39.56
CA PRO A 372 -36.89 -7.25 39.95
C PRO A 372 -35.90 -7.87 40.95
N GLU A 373 -36.42 -8.66 41.88
CA GLU A 373 -35.61 -9.39 42.86
C GLU A 373 -34.78 -10.49 42.18
N VAL A 374 -33.53 -10.66 42.62
CA VAL A 374 -32.68 -11.79 42.24
C VAL A 374 -32.23 -12.49 43.51
N ALA A 375 -32.49 -13.80 43.61
CA ALA A 375 -32.16 -14.59 44.78
C ALA A 375 -30.64 -14.81 44.93
N GLY A 376 -30.18 -15.00 46.17
CA GLY A 376 -28.79 -15.39 46.45
C GLY A 376 -27.77 -14.23 46.46
N LEU A 377 -28.24 -13.00 46.58
CA LEU A 377 -27.38 -11.82 46.76
C LEU A 377 -26.97 -11.65 48.24
N SER A 378 -25.74 -11.20 48.46
CA SER A 378 -25.17 -10.98 49.79
C SER A 378 -25.61 -9.67 50.47
N GLY A 379 -26.21 -8.74 49.72
CA GLY A 379 -26.47 -7.37 50.18
C GLY A 379 -25.25 -6.44 50.11
N ASN A 380 -24.12 -6.89 49.56
CA ASN A 380 -22.96 -6.04 49.26
C ASN A 380 -23.10 -5.31 47.91
N PRO A 381 -22.29 -4.26 47.66
CA PRO A 381 -22.27 -3.60 46.36
C PRO A 381 -21.98 -4.58 45.22
N LEU A 382 -22.79 -4.53 44.16
CA LEU A 382 -22.64 -5.39 42.99
C LEU A 382 -21.66 -4.78 42.00
N GLU A 383 -20.76 -5.59 41.45
CA GLU A 383 -19.89 -5.20 40.32
C GLU A 383 -20.71 -5.21 39.03
N LEU A 384 -20.66 -4.15 38.22
CA LEU A 384 -21.47 -4.06 36.99
C LEU A 384 -20.68 -4.42 35.73
N TYR A 385 -21.34 -5.08 34.79
CA TYR A 385 -20.96 -5.21 33.38
C TYR A 385 -21.84 -4.28 32.56
N LEU A 386 -21.40 -3.02 32.45
CA LEU A 386 -22.22 -1.91 31.99
C LEU A 386 -21.67 -1.29 30.70
N ARG A 387 -22.57 -0.89 29.81
CA ARG A 387 -22.28 0.02 28.69
C ARG A 387 -23.01 1.34 28.87
N SER A 388 -22.33 2.42 28.52
CA SER A 388 -22.86 3.79 28.54
C SER A 388 -24.11 3.96 27.67
N GLN A 389 -25.02 4.86 28.09
CA GLN A 389 -26.14 5.35 27.29
C GLN A 389 -25.90 6.75 26.71
N ALA A 390 -24.68 7.31 26.80
CA ALA A 390 -24.32 8.59 26.19
C ALA A 390 -24.14 8.51 24.66
N GLY A 391 -24.18 7.30 24.09
CA GLY A 391 -23.94 7.03 22.68
C GLY A 391 -22.61 6.32 22.45
N ASN A 392 -22.23 6.21 21.17
CA ASN A 392 -20.97 5.60 20.78
C ASN A 392 -19.78 6.44 21.23
N ARG A 393 -18.66 5.77 21.49
CA ARG A 393 -17.38 6.44 21.70
C ARG A 393 -16.90 6.96 20.35
N MET A 394 -16.68 8.26 20.29
CA MET A 394 -16.23 8.97 19.11
C MET A 394 -14.82 9.50 19.37
N SER A 395 -13.89 9.18 18.50
CA SER A 395 -12.54 9.76 18.51
C SER A 395 -12.34 10.59 17.25
N ASN A 396 -11.59 11.69 17.36
CA ASN A 396 -11.26 12.55 16.21
C ASN A 396 -9.75 12.75 16.05
N PRO A 397 -9.03 11.73 15.56
CA PRO A 397 -7.67 11.91 15.10
C PRO A 397 -7.52 13.01 14.04
N VAL A 398 -6.52 13.88 14.21
CA VAL A 398 -6.15 14.93 13.26
C VAL A 398 -4.68 14.77 12.92
N ASN A 399 -4.35 14.73 11.63
CA ASN A 399 -2.98 14.75 11.13
C ASN A 399 -2.77 16.01 10.28
N GLU A 400 -1.78 16.82 10.63
CA GLU A 400 -1.39 18.03 9.93
C GLU A 400 0.06 17.93 9.43
N SER A 401 0.32 18.38 8.21
CA SER A 401 1.63 18.25 7.58
C SER A 401 1.95 19.47 6.75
N HIS A 402 3.18 19.96 6.93
CA HIS A 402 3.77 21.06 6.17
C HIS A 402 5.09 20.60 5.56
N ARG A 403 5.36 21.05 4.34
CA ARG A 403 6.69 20.92 3.73
C ARG A 403 7.01 22.13 2.88
N ALA A 404 8.13 22.78 3.15
CA ALA A 404 8.71 23.80 2.29
C ALA A 404 9.98 23.23 1.66
N LEU A 405 10.19 23.48 0.37
CA LEU A 405 11.37 23.08 -0.39
C LEU A 405 11.87 24.26 -1.22
N ILE A 406 13.18 24.47 -1.19
CA ILE A 406 13.90 25.27 -2.17
C ILE A 406 14.93 24.36 -2.81
N SER A 407 14.92 24.26 -4.14
CA SER A 407 15.91 23.46 -4.87
C SER A 407 16.47 24.20 -6.08
N LEU A 408 17.66 23.80 -6.48
CA LEU A 408 18.33 24.24 -7.68
C LEU A 408 18.62 23.00 -8.53
N GLU A 409 18.19 23.02 -9.78
CA GLU A 409 18.44 21.95 -10.74
C GLU A 409 18.95 22.53 -12.06
N GLY A 410 19.94 21.86 -12.66
CA GLY A 410 20.58 22.38 -13.86
C GLY A 410 21.70 21.50 -14.38
N GLU A 411 22.50 22.07 -15.30
CA GLU A 411 23.68 21.43 -15.87
C GLU A 411 24.86 22.40 -15.87
N ALA A 412 26.04 21.96 -15.43
CA ALA A 412 27.26 22.73 -15.58
C ALA A 412 28.45 21.82 -15.89
N TYR A 413 29.28 22.21 -16.87
CA TYR A 413 30.47 21.45 -17.27
C TYR A 413 30.18 19.96 -17.60
N GLY A 414 29.00 19.69 -18.19
CA GLY A 414 28.51 18.35 -18.51
C GLY A 414 28.03 17.52 -17.31
N TRP A 415 27.92 18.14 -16.13
CA TRP A 415 27.33 17.54 -14.94
C TRP A 415 25.90 18.03 -14.77
N ASP A 416 24.96 17.11 -14.69
CA ASP A 416 23.63 17.35 -14.16
C ASP A 416 23.72 17.54 -12.64
N ILE A 417 23.23 18.67 -12.14
CA ILE A 417 23.25 19.04 -10.73
C ILE A 417 21.80 19.14 -10.23
N ASN A 418 21.53 18.55 -9.07
CA ASN A 418 20.30 18.72 -8.32
C ASN A 418 20.65 18.89 -6.85
N THR A 419 20.23 19.99 -6.24
CA THR A 419 20.46 20.25 -4.82
C THR A 419 19.25 20.95 -4.22
N GLY A 420 19.02 20.78 -2.93
CA GLY A 420 17.93 21.51 -2.28
C GLY A 420 17.87 21.33 -0.79
N LEU A 421 17.12 22.24 -0.18
CA LEU A 421 16.87 22.33 1.24
C LEU A 421 15.36 22.21 1.47
N SER A 422 14.96 21.23 2.28
CA SER A 422 13.57 21.04 2.69
C SER A 422 13.41 21.15 4.20
N TYR A 423 12.34 21.79 4.63
CA TYR A 423 11.85 21.76 6.00
C TYR A 423 10.46 21.13 6.00
N ALA A 424 10.26 20.11 6.81
CA ALA A 424 8.98 19.44 6.97
C ALA A 424 8.58 19.37 8.44
N ARG A 425 7.30 19.56 8.72
CA ARG A 425 6.70 19.45 10.05
C ARG A 425 5.43 18.63 9.94
N SER A 426 5.31 17.59 10.75
CA SER A 426 4.09 16.81 10.90
C SER A 426 3.63 16.88 12.35
N GLU A 427 2.33 17.10 12.54
CA GLU A 427 1.65 17.07 13.83
C GLU A 427 0.51 16.08 13.76
N ALA A 428 0.28 15.36 14.85
CA ALA A 428 -0.88 14.49 14.96
C ALA A 428 -1.45 14.55 16.36
N THR A 429 -2.77 14.54 16.45
CA THR A 429 -3.51 14.45 17.70
C THR A 429 -4.51 13.31 17.62
N ASP A 430 -4.68 12.59 18.72
CA ASP A 430 -5.85 11.73 18.93
C ASP A 430 -6.65 12.34 20.08
N GLY A 431 -7.96 12.48 19.91
CA GLY A 431 -8.81 13.10 20.94
C GLY A 431 -10.14 12.39 21.13
N PHE A 432 -10.66 12.47 22.35
CA PHE A 432 -12.04 12.08 22.65
C PHE A 432 -12.99 13.17 22.11
N ALA A 433 -13.88 12.79 21.20
CA ALA A 433 -14.87 13.68 20.60
C ALA A 433 -16.28 13.52 21.23
N GLY A 434 -16.59 12.35 21.78
CA GLY A 434 -17.88 12.08 22.44
C GLY A 434 -17.99 10.64 22.97
N GLY A 435 -18.99 10.39 23.82
CA GLY A 435 -19.31 9.06 24.36
C GLY A 435 -18.33 8.44 25.34
N TYR A 436 -17.13 9.00 25.53
CA TYR A 436 -16.17 8.62 26.58
C TYR A 436 -16.55 9.28 27.90
N LEU A 437 -16.67 8.53 28.99
CA LEU A 437 -17.24 9.04 30.23
C LEU A 437 -16.24 9.09 31.38
N ASN A 438 -16.35 10.14 32.20
CA ASN A 438 -15.62 10.27 33.45
C ASN A 438 -16.12 9.21 34.45
N LYS A 439 -15.25 8.26 34.79
CA LYS A 439 -15.59 7.13 35.67
C LYS A 439 -16.05 7.58 37.05
N SER A 440 -15.40 8.60 37.64
CA SER A 440 -15.75 9.07 38.99
C SER A 440 -17.17 9.64 39.02
N LYS A 441 -17.51 10.48 38.04
CA LYS A 441 -18.85 11.06 37.93
C LYS A 441 -19.92 9.98 37.72
N LEU A 442 -19.63 8.97 36.91
CA LEU A 442 -20.53 7.83 36.74
C LEU A 442 -20.69 7.04 38.05
N GLN A 443 -19.60 6.77 38.78
CA GLN A 443 -19.67 6.07 40.06
C GLN A 443 -20.46 6.85 41.10
N ASP A 444 -20.27 8.16 41.19
CA ASP A 444 -21.04 9.03 42.09
C ASP A 444 -22.54 9.01 41.75
N ALA A 445 -22.88 8.97 40.47
CA ALA A 445 -24.25 8.88 39.98
C ALA A 445 -24.91 7.51 40.22
N LEU A 446 -24.12 6.43 40.26
CA LEU A 446 -24.58 5.10 40.68
C LEU A 446 -24.76 5.04 42.20
N ASN A 447 -23.85 5.68 42.96
CA ASN A 447 -23.89 5.73 44.41
C ASN A 447 -25.11 6.47 44.95
N ASN A 448 -25.46 7.61 44.33
CA ASN A 448 -26.58 8.45 44.73
C ASN A 448 -27.93 8.01 44.13
N GLY A 449 -27.94 6.97 43.28
CA GLY A 449 -29.16 6.47 42.65
C GLY A 449 -29.76 7.37 41.57
N THR A 450 -28.98 8.29 40.99
CA THR A 450 -29.46 9.14 39.88
C THR A 450 -29.37 8.44 38.52
N ILE A 451 -28.53 7.42 38.40
CA ILE A 451 -28.45 6.54 37.22
C ILE A 451 -29.04 5.17 37.53
N ASN A 452 -29.95 4.73 36.66
CA ASN A 452 -30.43 3.37 36.62
C ASN A 452 -29.53 2.54 35.67
N PRO A 453 -28.76 1.55 36.17
CA PRO A 453 -27.93 0.71 35.31
C PRO A 453 -28.71 -0.39 34.58
N PHE A 454 -29.98 -0.65 34.96
CA PHE A 454 -30.79 -1.75 34.43
C PHE A 454 -31.94 -1.28 33.54
N GLY A 455 -32.04 0.02 33.23
CA GLY A 455 -33.12 0.59 32.44
C GLY A 455 -33.07 2.11 32.41
N PRO A 456 -34.06 2.79 31.80
CA PRO A 456 -34.06 4.25 31.71
C PRO A 456 -33.89 4.93 33.08
N SER A 457 -33.00 5.93 33.14
CA SER A 457 -32.90 6.85 34.28
C SER A 457 -33.98 7.94 34.20
N GLU A 458 -34.33 8.56 35.33
CA GLU A 458 -35.29 9.69 35.36
C GLU A 458 -34.87 10.84 34.44
N ASN A 459 -33.58 11.19 34.44
CA ASN A 459 -32.99 12.14 33.49
C ASN A 459 -32.03 11.42 32.53
N GLN A 460 -32.49 11.15 31.32
CA GLN A 460 -31.71 10.43 30.31
C GLN A 460 -30.50 11.23 29.80
N GLU A 461 -30.54 12.56 29.85
CA GLU A 461 -29.44 13.43 29.42
C GLU A 461 -28.26 13.44 30.42
N LEU A 462 -28.46 12.91 31.64
CA LEU A 462 -27.43 12.85 32.66
C LEU A 462 -26.18 12.09 32.20
N TRP A 463 -26.35 11.04 31.39
CA TRP A 463 -25.25 10.26 30.80
C TRP A 463 -24.29 11.14 29.99
N LYS A 464 -24.83 12.09 29.21
CA LYS A 464 -24.00 12.98 28.38
C LYS A 464 -23.23 14.01 29.21
N SER A 465 -23.71 14.35 30.41
CA SER A 465 -23.01 15.27 31.33
C SER A 465 -21.68 14.72 31.87
N PHE A 466 -21.48 13.40 31.75
CA PHE A 466 -20.24 12.73 32.16
C PHE A 466 -19.20 12.67 31.05
N GLU A 467 -19.52 13.14 29.84
CA GLU A 467 -18.59 13.08 28.70
C GLU A 467 -17.28 13.81 28.98
N VAL A 468 -16.18 13.18 28.59
CA VAL A 468 -14.84 13.76 28.57
C VAL A 468 -14.47 13.99 27.11
N LYS A 469 -14.00 15.20 26.81
CA LYS A 469 -13.55 15.61 25.47
C LYS A 469 -12.20 16.28 25.55
N GLY A 470 -11.42 16.16 24.48
CA GLY A 470 -10.14 16.82 24.30
C GLY A 470 -9.04 15.87 23.84
N ASP A 471 -7.87 16.45 23.59
CA ASP A 471 -6.72 15.76 23.03
C ASP A 471 -6.07 14.84 24.07
N THR A 472 -5.97 13.56 23.71
CA THR A 472 -5.47 12.48 24.56
C THR A 472 -4.02 12.15 24.27
N ASN A 473 -3.63 12.16 22.99
CA ASN A 473 -2.27 11.94 22.55
C ASN A 473 -1.92 13.04 21.57
N THR A 474 -0.71 13.59 21.66
CA THR A 474 -0.20 14.58 20.71
C THR A 474 1.21 14.18 20.30
N GLY A 475 1.52 14.33 19.02
CA GLY A 475 2.82 14.04 18.44
C GLY A 475 3.27 15.15 17.50
N THR A 476 4.57 15.45 17.51
CA THR A 476 5.21 16.35 16.56
C THR A 476 6.49 15.73 16.01
N LEU A 477 6.75 15.93 14.72
CA LEU A 477 7.97 15.55 14.04
C LEU A 477 8.39 16.70 13.13
N THR A 478 9.63 17.16 13.27
CA THR A 478 10.23 18.12 12.36
C THR A 478 11.46 17.52 11.71
N ALA A 479 11.64 17.77 10.41
CA ALA A 479 12.79 17.30 9.65
C ALA A 479 13.31 18.43 8.75
N THR A 480 14.59 18.77 8.91
CA THR A 480 15.30 19.68 8.00
C THR A 480 16.33 18.86 7.23
N THR A 481 16.22 18.84 5.91
CA THR A 481 17.09 18.03 5.05
C THR A 481 17.72 18.89 3.97
N PHE A 482 19.04 18.84 3.88
CA PHE A 482 19.81 19.29 2.72
C PHE A 482 20.26 18.07 1.93
N ASP A 483 20.09 18.09 0.62
CA ASP A 483 20.62 17.06 -0.27
C ASP A 483 21.24 17.65 -1.53
N PHE A 484 22.17 16.91 -2.10
CA PHE A 484 22.75 17.20 -3.39
C PHE A 484 23.03 15.91 -4.15
N THR A 485 22.97 15.99 -5.47
CA THR A 485 23.29 14.91 -6.39
C THR A 485 23.87 15.53 -7.65
N ILE A 486 24.95 14.95 -8.13
CA ILE A 486 25.57 15.27 -9.41
C ILE A 486 25.68 14.00 -10.25
N SER A 487 25.46 14.10 -11.55
CA SER A 487 25.62 12.95 -12.45
C SER A 487 26.10 13.38 -13.83
N ARG A 488 26.77 12.47 -14.53
CA ARG A 488 27.14 12.65 -15.94
C ARG A 488 27.47 11.34 -16.64
N PRO A 489 27.42 11.31 -17.97
CA PRO A 489 28.20 10.36 -18.76
C PRO A 489 29.71 10.55 -18.51
N ILE A 490 30.41 9.46 -18.21
CA ILE A 490 31.87 9.46 -18.02
C ILE A 490 32.61 8.79 -19.18
N TYR A 491 31.93 7.90 -19.91
CA TYR A 491 32.48 7.17 -21.04
C TYR A 491 31.36 6.69 -21.96
N THR A 492 31.58 6.55 -23.27
CA THR A 492 30.57 6.04 -24.20
C THR A 492 30.98 4.68 -24.73
N LEU A 493 30.12 3.67 -24.55
CA LEU A 493 30.27 2.33 -25.13
C LEU A 493 29.40 2.19 -26.39
N PRO A 494 29.67 1.20 -27.26
CA PRO A 494 28.80 0.93 -28.42
C PRO A 494 27.34 0.64 -28.07
N ALA A 495 27.08 0.25 -26.81
CA ALA A 495 25.75 -0.05 -26.29
C ALA A 495 25.06 1.14 -25.61
N GLY A 496 25.76 2.24 -25.33
CA GLY A 496 25.25 3.42 -24.64
C GLY A 496 26.29 4.11 -23.76
N ASP A 497 25.89 5.20 -23.11
CA ASP A 497 26.76 5.94 -22.20
C ASP A 497 26.90 5.22 -20.84
N VAL A 498 28.13 5.12 -20.35
CA VAL A 498 28.45 4.78 -18.97
C VAL A 498 28.19 6.01 -18.11
N GLY A 499 27.18 5.91 -17.26
CA GLY A 499 26.76 6.97 -16.36
C GLY A 499 27.40 6.84 -14.98
N PHE A 500 27.75 7.96 -14.38
CA PHE A 500 28.20 8.04 -12.99
C PHE A 500 27.40 9.10 -12.24
N ALA A 501 27.00 8.79 -11.01
CA ALA A 501 26.41 9.75 -10.09
C ALA A 501 27.08 9.69 -8.71
N LEU A 502 27.09 10.84 -8.05
CA LEU A 502 27.52 11.01 -6.67
C LEU A 502 26.50 11.90 -5.97
N GLY A 503 26.15 11.57 -4.74
CA GLY A 503 25.25 12.40 -3.97
C GLY A 503 25.45 12.24 -2.48
N GLY A 504 24.81 13.13 -1.73
CA GLY A 504 24.82 13.10 -0.28
C GLY A 504 23.64 13.86 0.29
N SER A 505 23.33 13.56 1.55
CA SER A 505 22.27 14.23 2.28
C SER A 505 22.62 14.39 3.75
N PHE A 506 22.18 15.49 4.34
CA PHE A 506 22.22 15.75 5.77
C PHE A 506 20.81 16.06 6.25
N SER A 507 20.29 15.28 7.19
CA SER A 507 18.95 15.43 7.75
C SER A 507 19.02 15.54 9.26
N LYS A 508 18.35 16.55 9.82
CA LYS A 508 18.14 16.71 11.25
C LYS A 508 16.67 16.52 11.57
N GLN A 509 16.38 15.61 12.49
CA GLN A 509 15.03 15.28 12.93
C GLN A 509 14.89 15.52 14.42
N ASP A 510 13.79 16.14 14.81
CA ASP A 510 13.35 16.27 16.20
C ASP A 510 11.92 15.70 16.28
N TRP A 511 11.67 14.85 17.26
CA TRP A 511 10.39 14.18 17.46
C TRP A 511 9.98 14.22 18.93
N LYS A 512 8.68 14.38 19.18
CA LYS A 512 8.06 14.34 20.50
C LYS A 512 6.67 13.72 20.41
N ALA A 513 6.31 12.88 21.36
CA ALA A 513 4.96 12.38 21.57
C ALA A 513 4.64 12.35 23.06
N ASN A 514 3.42 12.76 23.43
CA ASN A 514 2.97 12.82 24.81
C ASN A 514 1.50 12.39 24.96
N VAL A 515 1.19 11.83 26.13
CA VAL A 515 -0.18 11.51 26.55
C VAL A 515 -0.65 12.58 27.52
N ASN A 516 -1.88 13.05 27.35
CA ASN A 516 -2.54 13.94 28.29
C ASN A 516 -3.12 13.13 29.46
N SER A 517 -2.34 13.02 30.54
CA SER A 517 -2.70 12.22 31.71
C SER A 517 -3.96 12.73 32.43
N GLU A 518 -4.21 14.04 32.41
CA GLU A 518 -5.39 14.65 33.05
C GLU A 518 -6.69 14.20 32.40
N ILE A 519 -6.72 14.12 31.07
CA ILE A 519 -7.90 13.67 30.31
C ILE A 519 -8.03 12.15 30.36
N VAL A 520 -6.94 11.42 30.10
CA VAL A 520 -6.97 9.96 29.96
C VAL A 520 -7.29 9.27 31.29
N SER A 521 -6.77 9.77 32.42
CA SER A 521 -7.02 9.17 33.74
C SER A 521 -8.51 9.19 34.16
N GLN A 522 -9.30 10.10 33.59
CA GLN A 522 -10.75 10.16 33.84
C GLN A 522 -11.51 9.03 33.13
N VAL A 523 -10.92 8.43 32.09
CA VAL A 523 -11.56 7.45 31.21
C VAL A 523 -10.74 6.15 31.14
N PRO A 524 -10.76 5.30 32.18
CA PRO A 524 -9.98 4.06 32.20
C PRO A 524 -10.36 3.06 31.08
N GLY A 525 -11.57 3.15 30.54
CA GLY A 525 -12.05 2.34 29.42
C GLY A 525 -11.49 2.74 28.05
N SER A 526 -10.65 3.78 27.99
CA SER A 526 -10.03 4.27 26.74
C SER A 526 -8.95 3.34 26.20
N GLY A 527 -8.33 2.51 27.03
CA GLY A 527 -7.20 1.66 26.65
C GLY A 527 -5.86 2.40 26.52
N ILE A 528 -5.82 3.68 26.91
CA ILE A 528 -4.61 4.52 26.88
C ILE A 528 -4.03 4.55 28.30
N ASP A 529 -2.73 4.34 28.44
CA ASP A 529 -2.02 4.45 29.72
C ASP A 529 -1.78 5.93 30.09
N PRO A 530 -2.43 6.48 31.13
CA PRO A 530 -2.25 7.87 31.55
C PRO A 530 -0.87 8.13 32.18
N SER A 531 -0.13 7.09 32.56
CA SER A 531 1.21 7.18 33.14
C SER A 531 2.33 7.11 32.10
N LYS A 532 1.98 6.98 30.81
CA LYS A 532 2.95 6.88 29.73
C LYS A 532 3.85 8.13 29.69
N PRO A 533 5.18 7.97 29.80
CA PRO A 533 6.10 9.10 29.80
C PRO A 533 6.13 9.81 28.44
N GLU A 534 6.51 11.09 28.46
CA GLU A 534 6.82 11.82 27.22
C GLU A 534 7.94 11.11 26.47
N SER A 535 7.66 10.73 25.23
CA SER A 535 8.66 10.16 24.33
C SER A 535 9.25 11.27 23.47
N LYS A 536 10.56 11.42 23.46
CA LYS A 536 11.27 12.46 22.69
C LYS A 536 12.51 11.86 22.05
N GLY A 537 12.87 12.36 20.88
CA GLY A 537 14.02 11.87 20.13
C GLY A 537 14.58 12.93 19.21
N LYS A 538 15.89 12.87 18.99
CA LYS A 538 16.58 13.67 17.98
C LYS A 538 17.39 12.72 17.11
N ARG A 539 17.52 12.98 15.82
CA ARG A 539 18.34 12.14 14.95
C ARG A 539 18.98 12.99 13.89
N ASP A 540 20.30 12.89 13.81
CA ASP A 540 21.07 13.45 12.72
C ASP A 540 21.46 12.30 11.79
N ILE A 541 21.24 12.49 10.49
CA ILE A 541 21.44 11.49 9.45
C ILE A 541 22.35 12.10 8.41
N THR A 542 23.54 11.54 8.24
CA THR A 542 24.46 11.93 7.17
C THR A 542 24.60 10.77 6.20
N ALA A 543 24.48 11.04 4.91
CA ALA A 543 24.60 10.03 3.89
C ALA A 543 25.49 10.48 2.74
N ALA A 544 26.21 9.53 2.17
CA ALA A 544 26.91 9.66 0.90
C ALA A 544 26.65 8.42 0.06
N PHE A 545 26.43 8.61 -1.24
CA PHE A 545 26.27 7.50 -2.17
C PHE A 545 26.95 7.78 -3.51
N ALA A 546 27.27 6.70 -4.20
CA ALA A 546 27.77 6.72 -5.56
C ALA A 546 27.07 5.63 -6.37
N GLU A 547 26.82 5.93 -7.64
CA GLU A 547 26.17 5.04 -8.59
C GLU A 547 26.96 5.00 -9.89
N LEU A 548 27.12 3.80 -10.45
CA LEU A 548 27.73 3.57 -11.74
C LEU A 548 26.78 2.69 -12.57
N HIS A 549 26.40 3.20 -13.73
CA HIS A 549 25.62 2.45 -14.72
C HIS A 549 26.49 2.13 -15.93
N VAL A 550 26.50 0.86 -16.34
CA VAL A 550 27.29 0.34 -17.45
C VAL A 550 26.38 -0.40 -18.42
N PRO A 551 26.09 0.16 -19.61
CA PRO A 551 25.36 -0.55 -20.65
C PRO A 551 26.30 -1.57 -21.33
N ILE A 552 26.25 -2.83 -20.89
CA ILE A 552 27.10 -3.91 -21.43
C ILE A 552 26.69 -4.24 -22.88
N THR A 553 25.38 -4.34 -23.13
CA THR A 553 24.76 -4.50 -24.46
C THR A 553 23.46 -3.69 -24.51
N LYS A 554 22.85 -3.54 -25.69
CA LYS A 554 21.52 -2.90 -25.83
C LYS A 554 20.39 -3.56 -25.03
N THR A 555 20.62 -4.75 -24.48
CA THR A 555 19.63 -5.53 -23.72
C THR A 555 20.11 -5.99 -22.34
N LEU A 556 21.35 -5.66 -21.98
CA LEU A 556 21.99 -6.05 -20.72
C LEU A 556 22.78 -4.86 -20.19
N GLU A 557 22.45 -4.45 -18.99
CA GLU A 557 23.14 -3.41 -18.26
C GLU A 557 23.58 -3.95 -16.90
N ALA A 558 24.62 -3.32 -16.34
CA ALA A 558 25.01 -3.50 -14.96
C ALA A 558 24.89 -2.16 -14.24
N GLN A 559 24.33 -2.19 -13.04
CA GLN A 559 24.25 -1.04 -12.15
C GLN A 559 24.95 -1.41 -10.84
N LEU A 560 25.90 -0.60 -10.44
CA LEU A 560 26.62 -0.72 -9.17
C LEU A 560 26.29 0.53 -8.35
N ALA A 561 25.77 0.34 -7.14
CA ALA A 561 25.49 1.43 -6.22
C ALA A 561 26.10 1.11 -4.86
N ALA A 562 26.70 2.12 -4.24
CA ALA A 562 27.25 2.03 -2.89
C ALA A 562 26.77 3.25 -2.08
N ARG A 563 26.40 3.00 -0.84
CA ARG A 563 25.91 4.03 0.08
C ARG A 563 26.45 3.80 1.48
N TYR A 564 26.79 4.90 2.12
CA TYR A 564 27.15 4.98 3.53
C TYR A 564 26.16 5.92 4.21
N ASP A 565 25.49 5.42 5.25
CA ASP A 565 24.60 6.20 6.11
C ASP A 565 25.17 6.17 7.53
N ASP A 566 25.42 7.35 8.11
CA ASP A 566 25.76 7.55 9.50
C ASP A 566 24.55 8.12 10.23
N TYR A 567 24.22 7.49 11.36
CA TYR A 567 23.09 7.87 12.20
C TYR A 567 23.61 8.23 13.58
N SER A 568 23.32 9.43 14.07
CA SER A 568 23.64 9.76 15.45
C SER A 568 22.89 8.80 16.40
N SER A 569 23.60 8.29 17.40
CA SER A 569 23.04 7.37 18.38
C SER A 569 22.03 8.10 19.25
N VAL A 570 20.74 7.91 18.98
CA VAL A 570 19.67 8.37 19.88
C VAL A 570 18.60 7.29 20.00
N TRP A 571 18.94 6.25 20.77
CA TRP A 571 17.98 5.31 21.33
C TRP A 571 18.22 5.23 22.84
N ALA A 572 18.34 6.39 23.50
CA ALA A 572 18.17 6.45 24.94
C ALA A 572 16.68 6.69 25.19
N GLU A 573 15.92 5.60 25.31
CA GLU A 573 14.75 5.64 26.17
C GLU A 573 15.28 6.04 27.54
N GLU A 574 15.04 7.28 27.96
CA GLU A 574 15.26 7.73 29.34
C GLU A 574 14.14 7.11 30.20
N THR A 575 14.02 5.78 30.17
CA THR A 575 13.17 5.02 31.08
C THR A 575 13.93 4.87 32.38
N THR A 576 13.53 5.63 33.38
CA THR A 576 13.87 5.39 34.77
C THR A 576 13.27 4.04 35.22
N GLN A 577 13.92 2.93 34.88
CA GLN A 577 13.61 1.64 35.50
C GLN A 577 14.31 1.53 36.86
N PRO A 578 13.60 1.10 37.92
CA PRO A 578 14.23 0.70 39.16
C PRO A 578 14.70 -0.76 39.13
N THR A 579 15.90 -0.95 39.68
CA THR A 579 16.48 -2.17 40.28
C THR A 579 17.06 -3.25 39.36
N ALA A 580 18.39 -3.33 39.43
CA ALA A 580 19.24 -4.35 38.87
C ALA A 580 19.00 -5.74 39.49
N ILE A 581 19.04 -6.78 38.64
CA ILE A 581 19.28 -8.16 39.06
C ILE A 581 20.77 -8.43 38.88
N THR A 582 21.47 -8.60 40.00
CA THR A 582 22.90 -8.90 40.07
C THR A 582 23.18 -10.33 39.63
N THR A 583 23.78 -10.52 38.45
CA THR A 583 24.44 -11.78 38.09
C THR A 583 25.91 -11.70 38.46
N VAL A 584 26.31 -12.61 39.36
CA VAL A 584 27.68 -12.79 39.85
C VAL A 584 28.56 -13.34 38.71
N ALA A 585 29.57 -12.56 38.32
CA ALA A 585 30.68 -13.02 37.50
C ALA A 585 31.69 -13.75 38.38
N THR A 586 32.14 -14.93 37.96
CA THR A 586 33.28 -15.64 38.55
C THR A 586 34.49 -15.46 37.64
N ASP A 587 35.54 -14.84 38.19
CA ASP A 587 36.86 -14.71 37.58
C ASP A 587 37.51 -16.09 37.41
N ALA A 588 38.01 -16.37 36.21
CA ALA A 588 38.94 -17.47 35.97
C ALA A 588 40.30 -16.89 35.57
N THR A 589 41.25 -17.05 36.49
CA THR A 589 42.66 -16.69 36.36
C THR A 589 43.37 -17.61 35.37
N THR A 590 44.15 -17.01 34.47
CA THR A 590 45.04 -17.70 33.52
C THR A 590 46.35 -18.11 34.21
N GLN A 591 46.66 -19.41 34.20
CA GLN A 591 48.01 -19.92 34.47
C GLN A 591 48.63 -20.45 33.18
N SER A 592 49.83 -19.96 32.87
CA SER A 592 50.67 -20.36 31.75
C SER A 592 51.66 -21.44 32.18
N SER A 593 51.89 -22.44 31.32
CA SER A 593 53.10 -23.26 31.32
C SER A 593 53.51 -23.63 29.88
N PRO A 594 54.82 -23.64 29.54
CA PRO A 594 55.29 -23.75 28.17
C PRO A 594 55.47 -25.20 27.72
N THR A 595 55.13 -25.50 26.45
CA THR A 595 55.30 -26.83 25.82
C THR A 595 56.46 -26.80 24.80
N PRO A 596 57.26 -27.87 24.62
CA PRO A 596 58.45 -27.89 23.74
C PRO A 596 58.11 -28.05 22.24
N PRO A 597 59.08 -27.83 21.31
CA PRO A 597 58.83 -27.76 19.87
C PRO A 597 58.67 -29.14 19.20
N PRO A 598 58.08 -29.19 17.98
CA PRO A 598 57.41 -30.37 17.43
C PRO A 598 58.33 -31.31 16.62
N LEU A 599 57.90 -32.57 16.49
CA LEU A 599 58.44 -33.56 15.52
C LEU A 599 57.63 -33.54 14.20
N PRO A 600 58.21 -33.99 13.07
CA PRO A 600 57.74 -33.67 11.72
C PRO A 600 56.54 -34.50 11.27
N ALA A 601 55.75 -33.88 10.38
CA ALA A 601 54.51 -34.39 9.81
C ALA A 601 54.68 -35.68 8.99
N THR A 602 53.80 -36.64 9.26
CA THR A 602 53.43 -37.71 8.33
C THR A 602 52.13 -37.31 7.63
N GLU A 603 52.17 -37.26 6.30
CA GLU A 603 50.99 -37.08 5.43
C GLU A 603 49.99 -38.22 5.63
N GLU A 604 48.96 -37.99 6.44
CA GLU A 604 47.73 -38.77 6.36
C GLU A 604 46.81 -38.13 5.31
N LYS A 605 46.37 -38.91 4.32
CA LYS A 605 45.32 -38.51 3.39
C LYS A 605 44.06 -38.21 4.19
N VAL A 606 43.80 -36.92 4.42
CA VAL A 606 42.58 -36.42 5.08
C VAL A 606 41.36 -36.85 4.26
N HIS A 607 40.66 -37.88 4.73
CA HIS A 607 39.33 -38.20 4.25
C HIS A 607 38.40 -37.08 4.71
N ASN A 608 37.94 -36.22 3.81
CA ASN A 608 36.98 -35.16 4.14
C ASN A 608 35.66 -35.81 4.61
N PRO A 609 35.30 -35.76 5.90
CA PRO A 609 34.07 -36.37 6.39
C PRO A 609 32.83 -35.52 6.05
N TYR A 610 33.00 -34.38 5.39
CA TYR A 610 31.94 -33.41 5.12
C TYR A 610 31.58 -33.37 3.63
N GLY A 611 30.29 -33.45 3.30
CA GLY A 611 29.81 -33.33 1.92
C GLY A 611 28.38 -33.86 1.69
N LEU A 612 27.92 -33.87 0.44
CA LEU A 612 26.58 -34.35 0.06
C LEU A 612 26.37 -35.84 0.40
N GLU A 613 27.44 -36.64 0.38
CA GLU A 613 27.40 -38.06 0.73
C GLU A 613 27.17 -38.28 2.24
N ALA A 614 27.82 -37.46 3.08
CA ALA A 614 27.63 -37.47 4.53
C ALA A 614 26.21 -36.97 4.88
N LEU A 615 25.76 -35.87 4.27
CA LEU A 615 24.40 -35.33 4.43
C LEU A 615 23.30 -36.34 4.03
N TRP A 616 23.55 -37.21 3.04
CA TRP A 616 22.60 -38.25 2.65
C TRP A 616 22.63 -39.48 3.56
N ARG A 617 23.81 -39.87 4.07
CA ARG A 617 23.94 -41.01 4.99
C ARG A 617 23.49 -40.68 6.42
N GLU A 618 23.79 -39.48 6.90
CA GLU A 618 23.53 -39.03 8.28
C GLU A 618 22.24 -38.20 8.40
N GLY A 619 21.73 -37.65 7.29
CA GLY A 619 20.51 -36.85 7.27
C GLY A 619 19.24 -37.66 7.61
N ASP A 620 18.40 -37.07 8.45
CA ASP A 620 17.11 -37.62 8.84
C ASP A 620 16.05 -37.47 7.74
N LEU A 621 14.82 -37.95 7.99
CA LEU A 621 13.73 -37.92 7.02
C LEU A 621 13.39 -36.48 6.57
N VAL A 622 13.48 -35.52 7.49
CA VAL A 622 13.12 -34.12 7.24
C VAL A 622 14.18 -33.44 6.37
N ALA A 623 15.46 -33.66 6.65
CA ALA A 623 16.57 -33.17 5.83
C ALA A 623 16.50 -33.73 4.40
N LYS A 624 16.27 -35.05 4.26
CA LYS A 624 16.12 -35.72 2.95
C LYS A 624 14.91 -35.20 2.16
N THR A 625 13.78 -35.00 2.82
CA THR A 625 12.56 -34.46 2.19
C THR A 625 12.78 -33.02 1.73
N THR A 626 13.43 -32.19 2.55
CA THR A 626 13.75 -30.81 2.23
C THR A 626 14.68 -30.73 1.02
N LEU A 627 15.72 -31.57 0.97
CA LEU A 627 16.65 -31.65 -0.16
C LEU A 627 15.93 -32.10 -1.44
N PHE A 628 15.07 -33.10 -1.35
CA PHE A 628 14.28 -33.58 -2.47
C PHE A 628 13.36 -32.49 -3.04
N ILE A 629 12.70 -31.71 -2.18
CA ILE A 629 11.87 -30.56 -2.60
C ILE A 629 12.73 -29.53 -3.34
N LEU A 630 13.90 -29.17 -2.82
CA LEU A 630 14.82 -28.22 -3.48
C LEU A 630 15.28 -28.71 -4.85
N VAL A 631 15.57 -30.01 -5.00
CA VAL A 631 15.94 -30.62 -6.28
C VAL A 631 14.78 -30.55 -7.28
N LEU A 632 13.55 -30.86 -6.87
CA LEU A 632 12.37 -30.74 -7.73
C LEU A 632 12.12 -29.29 -8.17
N MET A 633 12.28 -28.33 -7.24
CA MET A 633 12.19 -26.90 -7.54
C MET A 633 13.23 -26.46 -8.57
N SER A 634 14.47 -26.98 -8.47
CA SER A 634 15.55 -26.73 -9.44
C SER A 634 15.23 -27.29 -10.82
N ILE A 635 14.78 -28.54 -10.90
CA ILE A 635 14.40 -29.18 -12.17
C ILE A 635 13.23 -28.42 -12.82
N GLY A 636 12.20 -28.09 -12.04
CA GLY A 636 11.07 -27.29 -12.52
C GLY A 636 11.51 -25.92 -13.05
N THR A 637 12.46 -25.28 -12.37
CA THR A 637 13.05 -24.00 -12.79
C THR A 637 13.69 -24.10 -14.16
N TRP A 638 14.61 -25.05 -14.35
CA TRP A 638 15.30 -25.23 -15.63
C TRP A 638 14.37 -25.66 -16.76
N TYR A 639 13.39 -26.53 -16.48
CA TYR A 639 12.39 -26.95 -17.46
C TYR A 639 11.57 -25.76 -17.99
N ILE A 640 11.11 -24.88 -17.10
CA ILE A 640 10.33 -23.70 -17.50
C ILE A 640 11.21 -22.71 -18.27
N ILE A 641 12.44 -22.46 -17.83
CA ILE A 641 13.39 -21.58 -18.53
C ILE A 641 13.59 -22.04 -19.98
N LEU A 642 13.91 -23.32 -20.19
CA LEU A 642 14.17 -23.86 -21.52
C LEU A 642 12.90 -23.89 -22.38
N SER A 643 11.79 -24.43 -21.87
CA SER A 643 10.53 -24.52 -22.63
C SER A 643 10.01 -23.14 -23.06
N LYS A 644 10.09 -22.13 -22.19
CA LYS A 644 9.69 -20.76 -22.53
C LYS A 644 10.62 -20.08 -23.50
N LEU A 645 11.92 -20.34 -23.40
CA LEU A 645 12.87 -19.85 -24.38
C LEU A 645 12.55 -20.36 -25.79
N PHE A 646 12.24 -21.64 -25.94
CA PHE A 646 11.82 -22.21 -27.23
C PHE A 646 10.49 -21.61 -27.70
N GLN A 647 9.48 -21.51 -26.82
CA GLN A 647 8.18 -20.93 -27.15
C GLN A 647 8.30 -19.48 -27.65
N GLN A 648 9.01 -18.62 -26.92
CA GLN A 648 9.20 -17.21 -27.27
C GLN A 648 10.00 -17.04 -28.56
N SER A 649 11.02 -17.88 -28.77
CA SER A 649 11.83 -17.85 -29.99
C SER A 649 11.02 -18.28 -31.22
N LYS A 650 10.11 -19.26 -31.06
CA LYS A 650 9.16 -19.66 -32.10
C LYS A 650 8.21 -18.52 -32.47
N ILE A 651 7.62 -17.83 -31.49
CA ILE A 651 6.71 -16.70 -31.75
C ILE A 651 7.47 -15.56 -32.44
N LYS A 652 8.68 -15.22 -31.98
CA LYS A 652 9.50 -14.19 -32.61
C LYS A 652 9.78 -14.51 -34.09
N ARG A 653 10.14 -15.76 -34.40
CA ARG A 653 10.37 -16.20 -35.79
C ARG A 653 9.11 -16.05 -36.65
N HIS A 654 7.96 -16.46 -36.13
CA HIS A 654 6.68 -16.29 -36.83
C HIS A 654 6.27 -14.82 -37.00
N GLY A 655 6.71 -13.92 -36.12
CA GLY A 655 6.47 -12.49 -36.27
C GLY A 655 7.22 -11.90 -37.46
N THR A 656 8.49 -12.25 -37.63
CA THR A 656 9.28 -11.84 -38.80
C THR A 656 8.72 -12.42 -40.09
N GLU A 657 8.21 -13.65 -40.06
CA GLU A 657 7.52 -14.28 -41.20
C GLU A 657 6.20 -13.57 -41.52
N ALA A 658 5.43 -13.17 -40.52
CA ALA A 658 4.19 -12.43 -40.70
C ALA A 658 4.43 -11.02 -41.26
N GLU A 659 5.43 -10.31 -40.76
CA GLU A 659 5.78 -8.97 -41.27
C GLU A 659 6.19 -8.97 -42.75
N ARG A 660 6.75 -10.08 -43.25
CA ARG A 660 7.07 -10.22 -44.67
C ARG A 660 5.90 -10.75 -45.49
N ASN A 661 5.37 -11.92 -45.13
CA ASN A 661 4.47 -12.67 -46.01
C ASN A 661 2.99 -12.29 -45.85
N PHE A 662 2.57 -11.70 -44.73
CA PHE A 662 1.16 -11.34 -44.51
C PHE A 662 0.77 -10.10 -45.31
N TRP A 663 1.63 -9.09 -45.32
CA TRP A 663 1.38 -7.80 -45.96
C TRP A 663 1.60 -7.80 -47.47
N GLU A 664 2.32 -8.80 -48.01
CA GLU A 664 2.51 -8.99 -49.46
C GLU A 664 1.29 -9.61 -50.17
N ALA A 665 0.32 -10.13 -49.42
CA ALA A 665 -0.83 -10.84 -49.99
C ALA A 665 -1.94 -9.89 -50.48
N ASP A 666 -2.60 -10.26 -51.59
CA ASP A 666 -3.63 -9.42 -52.21
C ASP A 666 -4.97 -9.40 -51.45
N THR A 667 -5.24 -10.39 -50.58
CA THR A 667 -6.48 -10.46 -49.79
C THR A 667 -6.22 -10.91 -48.37
N LEU A 668 -7.11 -10.54 -47.42
CA LEU A 668 -6.96 -10.92 -46.01
C LEU A 668 -7.05 -12.43 -45.79
N ASN A 669 -7.79 -13.15 -46.64
CA ASN A 669 -7.88 -14.60 -46.55
C ASN A 669 -6.59 -15.28 -47.04
N SER A 670 -6.00 -14.80 -48.15
CA SER A 670 -4.70 -15.31 -48.62
C SER A 670 -3.54 -14.92 -47.68
N ALA A 671 -3.60 -13.73 -47.08
CA ALA A 671 -2.67 -13.27 -46.04
C ALA A 671 -2.69 -14.20 -44.81
N LYS A 672 -3.88 -14.57 -44.33
CA LYS A 672 -4.03 -15.54 -43.23
C LYS A 672 -3.50 -16.93 -43.61
N GLU A 673 -3.71 -17.38 -44.84
CA GLU A 673 -3.26 -18.69 -45.33
C GLU A 673 -1.75 -18.77 -45.57
N SER A 674 -1.08 -17.64 -45.80
CA SER A 674 0.39 -17.58 -45.93
C SER A 674 1.14 -17.77 -44.59
N LEU A 675 0.42 -17.74 -43.46
CA LEU A 675 0.98 -17.95 -42.12
C LEU A 675 0.88 -19.41 -41.67
N ASP A 676 1.88 -19.88 -40.92
CA ASP A 676 1.89 -21.22 -40.32
C ASP A 676 0.65 -21.47 -39.43
N PRO A 677 -0.01 -22.65 -39.50
CA PRO A 677 -1.19 -22.99 -38.68
C PRO A 677 -0.97 -22.85 -37.16
N SER A 678 0.26 -23.04 -36.69
CA SER A 678 0.64 -22.92 -35.28
C SER A 678 1.11 -21.51 -34.89
N SER A 679 1.04 -20.55 -35.81
CA SER A 679 1.44 -19.16 -35.58
C SER A 679 0.42 -18.39 -34.75
N THR A 680 0.92 -17.73 -33.72
CA THR A 680 0.17 -16.76 -32.92
C THR A 680 -0.40 -15.61 -33.76
N TYR A 681 0.33 -15.19 -34.79
CA TYR A 681 -0.08 -14.11 -35.70
C TYR A 681 -1.26 -14.55 -36.57
N ARG A 682 -1.27 -15.81 -37.01
CA ARG A 682 -2.41 -16.40 -37.73
C ARG A 682 -3.65 -16.46 -36.85
N TYR A 683 -3.51 -16.85 -35.59
CA TYR A 683 -4.62 -16.87 -34.63
C TYR A 683 -5.25 -15.48 -34.47
N ILE A 684 -4.43 -14.42 -34.36
CA ILE A 684 -4.92 -13.04 -34.25
C ILE A 684 -5.58 -12.59 -35.56
N ALA A 685 -4.95 -12.85 -36.70
CA ALA A 685 -5.52 -12.57 -38.02
C ALA A 685 -6.88 -13.25 -38.22
N GLU A 686 -6.99 -14.52 -37.85
CA GLU A 686 -8.22 -15.29 -37.95
C GLU A 686 -9.32 -14.71 -37.05
N LYS A 687 -9.02 -14.31 -35.81
CA LYS A 687 -10.00 -13.68 -34.92
C LYS A 687 -10.42 -12.29 -35.40
N GLY A 688 -9.51 -11.50 -35.93
CA GLY A 688 -9.81 -10.21 -36.57
C GLY A 688 -10.73 -10.38 -37.78
N ILE A 689 -10.35 -11.23 -38.74
CA ILE A 689 -11.12 -11.48 -39.97
C ILE A 689 -12.48 -12.13 -39.66
N HIS A 690 -12.55 -13.01 -38.67
CA HIS A 690 -13.83 -13.61 -38.27
C HIS A 690 -14.78 -12.58 -37.67
N SER A 691 -14.25 -11.58 -36.95
CA SER A 691 -15.04 -10.53 -36.31
C SER A 691 -15.75 -9.61 -37.29
N THR A 692 -15.16 -9.38 -38.48
CA THR A 692 -15.78 -8.56 -39.54
C THR A 692 -16.93 -9.27 -40.24
N LYS A 693 -16.94 -10.62 -40.26
CA LYS A 693 -18.01 -11.42 -40.87
C LYS A 693 -19.21 -11.69 -39.94
N HIS A 694 -19.08 -11.44 -38.64
CA HIS A 694 -20.06 -11.79 -37.62
C HIS A 694 -20.49 -10.57 -36.79
N HIS A 695 -20.61 -9.41 -37.42
CA HIS A 695 -21.21 -8.21 -36.80
C HIS A 695 -22.76 -8.19 -36.92
N ASP A 696 -23.38 -9.29 -37.38
CA ASP A 696 -24.82 -9.35 -37.60
C ASP A 696 -25.56 -10.00 -36.42
N GLY A 697 -26.24 -9.18 -35.61
CA GLY A 697 -27.12 -9.63 -34.52
C GLY A 697 -27.74 -8.47 -33.73
N THR A 698 -28.97 -8.63 -33.25
CA THR A 698 -29.78 -7.58 -32.57
C THR A 698 -29.18 -7.02 -31.27
N LEU A 699 -28.16 -7.68 -30.69
CA LEU A 699 -27.39 -7.20 -29.54
C LEU A 699 -26.08 -6.50 -29.94
N LEU A 700 -25.58 -6.72 -31.17
CA LEU A 700 -24.34 -6.16 -31.70
C LEU A 700 -24.54 -4.82 -32.41
N GLU A 701 -25.78 -4.50 -32.85
CA GLU A 701 -26.14 -3.19 -33.44
C GLU A 701 -25.92 -1.99 -32.49
N ARG A 702 -25.82 -2.24 -31.18
CA ARG A 702 -25.52 -1.18 -30.18
C ARG A 702 -24.03 -0.91 -30.00
N ILE A 703 -23.16 -1.76 -30.55
CA ILE A 703 -21.70 -1.62 -30.45
C ILE A 703 -21.17 -1.29 -31.85
N ASP A 704 -20.54 -0.14 -31.96
CA ASP A 704 -19.91 0.33 -33.20
C ASP A 704 -18.92 -0.71 -33.75
N PHE A 705 -18.85 -0.82 -35.09
CA PHE A 705 -18.04 -1.83 -35.79
C PHE A 705 -16.55 -1.76 -35.43
N ASN A 706 -15.99 -0.55 -35.36
CA ASN A 706 -14.60 -0.34 -34.95
C ASN A 706 -14.37 -0.82 -33.52
N THR A 707 -15.30 -0.49 -32.61
CA THR A 707 -15.25 -0.95 -31.22
C THR A 707 -15.29 -2.49 -31.14
N TRP A 708 -16.14 -3.15 -31.92
CA TRP A 708 -16.26 -4.61 -31.94
C TRP A 708 -15.00 -5.32 -32.45
N VAL A 709 -14.40 -4.83 -33.55
CA VAL A 709 -13.16 -5.38 -34.11
C VAL A 709 -11.99 -5.15 -33.15
N THR A 710 -11.88 -3.94 -32.57
CA THR A 710 -10.88 -3.60 -31.54
C THR A 710 -10.93 -4.58 -30.37
N ILE A 711 -12.10 -4.80 -29.77
CA ILE A 711 -12.27 -5.69 -28.62
C ILE A 711 -11.96 -7.15 -29.00
N SER A 712 -12.24 -7.56 -30.24
CA SER A 712 -11.99 -8.93 -30.71
C SER A 712 -10.50 -9.21 -30.91
N ILE A 713 -9.76 -8.27 -31.49
CA ILE A 713 -8.30 -8.34 -31.64
C ILE A 713 -7.63 -8.26 -30.27
N GLN A 714 -8.06 -7.33 -29.41
CA GLN A 714 -7.51 -7.17 -28.07
C GLN A 714 -7.69 -8.44 -27.23
N ARG A 715 -8.88 -9.06 -27.24
CA ARG A 715 -9.12 -10.35 -26.58
C ARG A 715 -8.20 -11.46 -27.09
N ALA A 716 -7.89 -11.47 -28.39
CA ALA A 716 -6.95 -12.44 -28.95
C ALA A 716 -5.52 -12.19 -28.45
N ILE A 717 -5.07 -10.94 -28.42
CA ILE A 717 -3.76 -10.52 -27.89
C ILE A 717 -3.64 -10.84 -26.40
N ASP A 718 -4.67 -10.55 -25.59
CA ASP A 718 -4.66 -10.80 -24.16
C ASP A 718 -4.57 -12.31 -23.85
N LYS A 719 -5.21 -13.15 -24.66
CA LYS A 719 -5.11 -14.61 -24.54
C LYS A 719 -3.69 -15.11 -24.84
N VAL A 720 -3.01 -14.52 -25.82
CA VAL A 720 -1.60 -14.80 -26.14
C VAL A 720 -0.70 -14.36 -24.98
N GLN A 721 -0.93 -13.17 -24.43
CA GLN A 721 -0.19 -12.64 -23.28
C GLN A 721 -0.33 -13.55 -22.05
N SER A 722 -1.56 -13.99 -21.75
CA SER A 722 -1.86 -14.96 -20.70
C SER A 722 -1.06 -16.25 -20.88
N HIS A 723 -1.05 -16.80 -22.10
CA HIS A 723 -0.36 -18.06 -22.38
C HIS A 723 1.16 -17.95 -22.25
N LEU A 724 1.73 -16.79 -22.60
CA LEU A 724 3.13 -16.46 -22.38
C LEU A 724 3.49 -16.34 -20.90
N GLY A 725 2.54 -15.87 -20.07
CA GLY A 725 2.70 -15.72 -18.62
C GLY A 725 2.67 -17.03 -17.82
N ASN A 726 2.07 -18.10 -18.36
CA ASN A 726 1.98 -19.40 -17.67
C ASN A 726 3.36 -19.94 -17.26
N GLY A 727 3.50 -20.46 -16.04
CA GLY A 727 4.76 -21.00 -15.52
C GLY A 727 5.72 -19.96 -14.93
N LEU A 728 5.57 -18.67 -15.22
CA LEU A 728 6.37 -17.63 -14.57
C LEU A 728 6.06 -17.51 -13.07
N ALA A 729 4.81 -17.75 -12.69
CA ALA A 729 4.41 -17.80 -11.29
C ALA A 729 5.21 -18.85 -10.51
N PHE A 730 5.49 -20.01 -11.11
CA PHE A 730 6.31 -21.04 -10.48
C PHE A 730 7.75 -20.56 -10.26
N LEU A 731 8.37 -19.92 -11.25
CA LEU A 731 9.72 -19.37 -11.11
C LEU A 731 9.78 -18.29 -10.03
N ALA A 732 8.78 -17.42 -9.97
CA ALA A 732 8.68 -16.39 -8.94
C ALA A 732 8.51 -17.01 -7.54
N THR A 733 7.65 -18.03 -7.41
CA THR A 733 7.46 -18.77 -6.15
C THR A 733 8.75 -19.48 -5.72
N VAL A 734 9.39 -20.24 -6.61
CA VAL A 734 10.65 -20.93 -6.28
C VAL A 734 11.74 -19.92 -5.91
N GLY A 735 11.84 -18.82 -6.64
CA GLY A 735 12.79 -17.75 -6.37
C GLY A 735 12.62 -17.11 -4.98
N SER A 736 11.37 -17.00 -4.48
CA SER A 736 11.10 -16.45 -3.16
C SER A 736 11.13 -17.50 -2.05
N THR A 737 10.71 -18.75 -2.30
CA THR A 737 10.54 -19.78 -1.24
C THR A 737 11.75 -20.68 -1.05
N ALA A 738 12.55 -20.95 -2.09
CA ALA A 738 13.70 -21.87 -1.99
C ALA A 738 14.74 -21.49 -0.92
N PRO A 739 15.07 -20.20 -0.69
CA PRO A 739 15.98 -19.83 0.41
C PRO A 739 15.41 -20.19 1.79
N PHE A 740 14.10 -20.00 2.00
CA PHE A 740 13.44 -20.34 3.26
C PHE A 740 13.33 -21.85 3.49
N VAL A 741 13.11 -22.63 2.42
CA VAL A 741 13.15 -24.09 2.48
C VAL A 741 14.56 -24.58 2.84
N GLY A 742 15.61 -23.96 2.28
CA GLY A 742 17.00 -24.22 2.65
C GLY A 742 17.30 -23.85 4.11
N LEU A 743 16.85 -22.67 4.56
CA LEU A 743 16.99 -22.20 5.94
C LEU A 743 16.29 -23.14 6.93
N PHE A 744 15.08 -23.61 6.62
CA PHE A 744 14.37 -24.60 7.42
C PHE A 744 15.19 -25.89 7.59
N GLY A 745 15.79 -26.38 6.51
CA GLY A 745 16.70 -27.54 6.57
C GLY A 745 17.89 -27.29 7.50
N THR A 746 18.46 -26.08 7.49
CA THR A 746 19.56 -25.69 8.38
C THR A 746 19.11 -25.62 9.85
N VAL A 747 17.97 -24.98 10.13
CA VAL A 747 17.44 -24.88 11.50
C VAL A 747 17.16 -26.26 12.07
N TRP A 748 16.56 -27.14 11.28
CA TRP A 748 16.26 -28.50 11.69
C TRP A 748 17.53 -29.33 11.96
N GLY A 749 18.54 -29.21 11.09
CA GLY A 749 19.83 -29.87 11.28
C GLY A 749 20.54 -29.43 12.56
N ILE A 750 20.54 -28.13 12.85
CA ILE A 750 21.12 -27.58 14.10
C ILE A 750 20.34 -28.06 15.31
N TYR A 751 18.99 -28.08 15.26
CA TYR A 751 18.16 -28.60 16.34
C TYR A 751 18.47 -30.07 16.66
N HIS A 752 18.62 -30.91 15.64
CA HIS A 752 18.96 -32.32 15.82
C HIS A 752 20.36 -32.49 16.43
N ALA A 753 21.34 -31.71 15.96
CA ALA A 753 22.69 -31.68 16.50
C ALA A 753 22.73 -31.30 17.99
N LEU A 754 22.01 -30.23 18.37
CA LEU A 754 21.93 -29.77 19.76
C LEU A 754 21.20 -30.78 20.67
N THR A 755 20.17 -31.45 20.15
CA THR A 755 19.44 -32.50 20.88
C THR A 755 20.34 -33.71 21.15
N ALA A 756 21.15 -34.13 20.16
CA ALA A 756 22.10 -35.23 20.33
C ALA A 756 23.19 -34.92 21.38
N ILE A 757 23.64 -33.67 21.46
CA ILE A 757 24.58 -33.20 22.50
C ILE A 757 23.89 -33.19 23.88
N GLY A 758 22.63 -32.72 23.93
CA GLY A 758 21.85 -32.72 25.17
C GLY A 758 21.62 -34.12 25.75
N ILE A 759 21.49 -35.13 24.89
CA ILE A 759 21.33 -36.53 25.30
C ILE A 759 22.69 -37.17 25.69
N SER A 760 23.78 -36.83 25.02
CA SER A 760 25.11 -37.43 25.26
C SER A 760 25.86 -36.84 26.46
N GLY A 761 25.47 -35.64 26.93
CA GLY A 761 26.05 -34.99 28.11
C GLY A 761 27.49 -34.48 27.94
N GLN A 762 28.08 -34.60 26.75
CA GLN A 762 29.42 -34.13 26.43
C GLN A 762 29.38 -33.12 25.27
N ALA A 763 29.58 -31.85 25.57
CA ALA A 763 29.69 -30.78 24.58
C ALA A 763 31.15 -30.62 24.12
N SER A 764 31.62 -31.46 23.20
CA SER A 764 32.92 -31.27 22.53
C SER A 764 32.71 -30.70 21.13
N ILE A 765 33.55 -29.73 20.72
CA ILE A 765 33.44 -29.03 19.42
C ILE A 765 33.46 -29.99 18.22
N ASP A 766 34.21 -31.09 18.32
CA ASP A 766 34.32 -32.14 17.30
C ASP A 766 33.00 -32.88 17.04
N LYS A 767 32.07 -32.86 18.01
CA LYS A 767 30.74 -33.47 17.90
C LYS A 767 29.68 -32.52 17.34
N VAL A 768 29.97 -31.21 17.33
CA VAL A 768 29.05 -30.17 16.88
C VAL A 768 29.38 -29.70 15.46
N ALA A 769 30.67 -29.63 15.12
CA ALA A 769 31.15 -29.04 13.88
C ALA A 769 30.62 -29.76 12.62
N GLY A 770 30.53 -31.09 12.63
CA GLY A 770 30.02 -31.86 11.49
C GLY A 770 28.53 -31.62 11.20
N PRO A 771 27.63 -31.97 12.14
CA PRO A 771 26.19 -31.79 11.93
C PRO A 771 25.78 -30.34 11.62
N VAL A 772 26.44 -29.35 12.24
CA VAL A 772 26.19 -27.93 11.96
C VAL A 772 26.72 -27.53 10.57
N GLY A 773 27.89 -28.02 10.18
CA GLY A 773 28.44 -27.81 8.83
C GLY A 773 27.54 -28.39 7.73
N GLU A 774 26.98 -29.57 7.95
CA GLU A 774 26.02 -30.20 7.04
C GLU A 774 24.71 -29.42 6.94
N ALA A 775 24.20 -28.95 8.08
CA ALA A 775 23.01 -28.12 8.13
C ALA A 775 23.16 -26.86 7.26
N LEU A 776 24.33 -26.23 7.23
CA LEU A 776 24.59 -25.02 6.42
C LEU A 776 24.55 -25.28 4.90
N ILE A 777 24.86 -26.51 4.45
CA ILE A 777 24.79 -26.88 3.03
C ILE A 777 23.36 -26.75 2.50
N MET A 778 22.34 -26.99 3.33
CA MET A 778 20.93 -26.86 2.93
C MET A 778 20.54 -25.42 2.57
N THR A 779 21.04 -24.43 3.32
CA THR A 779 20.84 -23.01 2.98
C THR A 779 21.57 -22.65 1.70
N ALA A 780 22.80 -23.14 1.50
CA ALA A 780 23.55 -22.92 0.27
C ALA A 780 22.83 -23.49 -0.97
N ILE A 781 22.25 -24.69 -0.87
CA ILE A 781 21.44 -25.29 -1.92
C ILE A 781 20.15 -24.48 -2.14
N GLY A 782 19.48 -24.02 -1.07
CA GLY A 782 18.31 -23.16 -1.17
C GLY A 782 18.59 -21.89 -1.99
N LEU A 783 19.73 -21.24 -1.74
CA LEU A 783 20.18 -20.09 -2.53
C LEU A 783 20.55 -20.48 -3.98
N ALA A 784 21.24 -21.60 -4.17
CA ALA A 784 21.61 -22.09 -5.50
C ALA A 784 20.41 -22.44 -6.39
N VAL A 785 19.27 -22.81 -5.79
CA VAL A 785 18.00 -23.04 -6.50
C VAL A 785 17.26 -21.72 -6.76
N ALA A 786 17.28 -20.80 -5.79
CA ALA A 786 16.57 -19.52 -5.89
C ALA A 786 17.15 -18.60 -6.96
N VAL A 787 18.48 -18.48 -7.03
CA VAL A 787 19.16 -17.51 -7.90
C VAL A 787 18.81 -17.73 -9.39
N PRO A 788 18.94 -18.95 -9.96
CA PRO A 788 18.52 -19.20 -11.34
C PRO A 788 17.03 -18.96 -11.58
N ALA A 789 16.17 -19.24 -10.59
CA ALA A 789 14.73 -19.04 -10.72
C ALA A 789 14.36 -17.56 -10.84
N VAL A 790 14.93 -16.71 -9.99
CA VAL A 790 14.74 -15.24 -10.03
C VAL A 790 15.30 -14.65 -11.32
N LEU A 791 16.52 -15.05 -11.70
CA LEU A 791 17.15 -14.59 -12.95
C LEU A 791 16.34 -15.02 -14.17
N GLY A 792 15.90 -16.28 -14.21
CA GLY A 792 15.06 -16.83 -15.27
C GLY A 792 13.71 -16.12 -15.37
N TYR A 793 13.04 -15.88 -14.24
CA TYR A 793 11.79 -15.11 -14.19
C TYR A 793 11.96 -13.71 -14.79
N ASN A 794 12.97 -12.96 -14.34
CA ASN A 794 13.25 -11.60 -14.83
C ASN A 794 13.63 -11.59 -16.31
N TRP A 795 14.40 -12.58 -16.76
CA TRP A 795 14.82 -12.68 -18.15
C TRP A 795 13.66 -13.04 -19.09
N LEU A 796 12.83 -14.02 -18.71
CA LEU A 796 11.66 -14.43 -19.51
C LEU A 796 10.56 -13.37 -19.54
N THR A 797 10.34 -12.62 -18.47
CA THR A 797 9.35 -11.53 -18.43
C THR A 797 9.73 -10.39 -19.37
N ARG A 798 11.02 -9.98 -19.39
CA ARG A 798 11.52 -9.01 -20.37
C ARG A 798 11.34 -9.50 -21.81
N ARG A 799 11.65 -10.78 -22.06
CA ARG A 799 11.50 -11.38 -23.39
C ARG A 799 10.04 -11.50 -23.80
N ASN A 800 9.13 -11.79 -22.87
CA ASN A 800 7.69 -11.73 -23.11
C ASN A 800 7.24 -10.33 -23.52
N LYS A 801 7.73 -9.26 -22.88
CA LYS A 801 7.41 -7.89 -23.26
C LYS A 801 7.82 -7.62 -24.71
N ALA A 802 9.07 -7.90 -25.07
CA ALA A 802 9.58 -7.70 -26.44
C ALA A 802 8.78 -8.50 -27.50
N VAL A 803 8.39 -9.74 -27.19
CA VAL A 803 7.55 -10.54 -28.10
C VAL A 803 6.14 -9.95 -28.19
N MET A 804 5.57 -9.48 -27.08
CA MET A 804 4.23 -8.89 -27.05
C MET A 804 4.15 -7.55 -27.77
N ASP A 805 5.23 -6.76 -27.78
CA ASP A 805 5.26 -5.49 -28.52
C ASP A 805 5.09 -5.75 -30.04
N ASN A 806 5.76 -6.77 -30.58
CA ASN A 806 5.56 -7.19 -31.98
C ASN A 806 4.14 -7.72 -32.24
N VAL A 807 3.59 -8.50 -31.30
CA VAL A 807 2.22 -9.03 -31.40
C VAL A 807 1.18 -7.90 -31.37
N ARG A 808 1.38 -6.89 -30.52
CA ARG A 808 0.50 -5.71 -30.43
C ARG A 808 0.61 -4.83 -31.66
N SER A 809 1.83 -4.59 -32.17
CA SER A 809 2.03 -3.85 -33.42
C SER A 809 1.26 -4.52 -34.57
N PHE A 810 1.44 -5.82 -34.74
CA PHE A 810 0.68 -6.58 -35.75
C PHE A 810 -0.83 -6.48 -35.56
N GLY A 811 -1.32 -6.54 -34.31
CA GLY A 811 -2.74 -6.37 -34.01
C GLY A 811 -3.28 -4.99 -34.37
N SER A 812 -2.51 -3.93 -34.11
CA SER A 812 -2.86 -2.55 -34.48
C SER A 812 -2.87 -2.36 -36.00
N ASP A 813 -1.87 -2.90 -36.70
CA ASP A 813 -1.79 -2.83 -38.16
C ASP A 813 -2.95 -3.60 -38.81
N LEU A 814 -3.25 -4.80 -38.27
CA LEU A 814 -4.39 -5.59 -38.70
C LEU A 814 -5.71 -4.87 -38.45
N HIS A 815 -5.86 -4.19 -37.32
CA HIS A 815 -7.03 -3.38 -37.02
C HIS A 815 -7.22 -2.26 -38.05
N ALA A 816 -6.15 -1.54 -38.40
CA ALA A 816 -6.19 -0.50 -39.41
C ALA A 816 -6.65 -1.04 -40.78
N VAL A 817 -6.11 -2.18 -41.21
CA VAL A 817 -6.47 -2.82 -42.50
C VAL A 817 -7.91 -3.37 -42.50
N LEU A 818 -8.39 -3.91 -41.38
CA LEU A 818 -9.77 -4.40 -41.27
C LEU A 818 -10.81 -3.28 -41.32
N LEU A 819 -10.43 -2.05 -40.96
CA LEU A 819 -11.30 -0.87 -41.05
C LEU A 819 -11.18 -0.13 -42.38
N SER A 820 -9.99 -0.08 -42.99
CA SER A 820 -9.78 0.58 -44.28
C SER A 820 -10.31 -0.26 -45.45
N GLY A 821 -10.35 -1.58 -45.31
CA GLY A 821 -10.75 -2.50 -46.37
C GLY A 821 -9.69 -2.71 -47.47
N GLU A 822 -8.54 -2.04 -47.37
CA GLU A 822 -7.45 -2.12 -48.35
C GLU A 822 -6.15 -2.61 -47.70
N LEU A 823 -5.60 -3.69 -48.25
CA LEU A 823 -4.30 -4.26 -47.84
C LEU A 823 -3.10 -3.49 -48.40
N ARG A 824 -3.28 -2.67 -49.44
CA ARG A 824 -2.18 -1.94 -50.12
C ARG A 824 -2.24 -0.44 -49.87
N SER A 825 -1.58 0.01 -48.81
CA SER A 825 -0.98 1.35 -48.76
C SER A 825 0.53 1.20 -48.56
N ASN A 826 1.33 1.64 -49.54
CA ASN A 826 2.80 1.53 -49.62
C ASN A 826 3.55 1.68 -48.27
N PRO A 827 4.43 0.74 -47.90
CA PRO A 827 5.42 0.94 -46.86
C PRO A 827 6.71 1.50 -47.48
N VAL A 828 6.78 2.82 -47.69
CA VAL A 828 8.05 3.51 -48.02
C VAL A 828 8.28 4.63 -47.02
N ASN A 829 8.75 4.27 -45.82
CA ASN A 829 9.76 4.96 -45.02
C ASN A 829 9.77 4.38 -43.60
N ARG A 830 10.70 3.47 -43.30
CA ARG A 830 11.00 3.06 -41.92
C ARG A 830 12.46 3.24 -41.50
N ASP A 831 13.31 3.82 -42.35
CA ASP A 831 14.72 4.07 -42.06
C ASP A 831 15.12 5.57 -42.01
N SER A 832 14.17 6.47 -41.77
CA SER A 832 14.52 7.88 -41.46
C SER A 832 13.53 8.50 -40.47
N LYS A 833 13.84 8.37 -39.17
CA LYS A 833 13.82 9.44 -38.15
C LYS A 833 14.10 8.84 -36.77
#